data_AF-A0A8T6HMA6-F1
#
_entry.id   AF-A0A8T6HMA6-F1
#
_cell.length_a   1.000
_cell.length_b   1.000
_cell.length_c   1.000
_cell.angle_alpha   90.00
_cell.angle_beta   90.00
_cell.angle_gamma   90.00
#
_symmetry.space_group_name_H-M   'P 1'
#
loop_
_entity.id
_entity.type
_entity.pdbx_description
1 polymer ?
#
loop_
_entity_poly.entity_id
_entity_poly.type
_entity_poly.pdbx_seq_one_letter_code
_entity_poly.pdbx_strand_id
1 'polypeptide(L)'
;MNATLAEHTGGLAWSEDPLGRDLAALRIDFEGAAPRSVSLPRRGPISISDYGDAETLTAVREELLDIERELGGPAVLRWRAYGSGNIDASDARLIDDPLPWGGGPGRGMPHIQGELDRWSRANAGEVIPNVMTPLSWSVIADALDRGFHAPWGDWTEGRRFVALYDGYAYFNIGLMMEIIQTRLGLTGTHFLEAVGGPEAAEVVRPGGNGQRSTKIQWFTMLGQLPFMIRWLRDQDQLPKIWPAERQSCEDERDRLRSLDKANLSDREIFRELSRSSAESERQTIFLMRAQSAVFSAAQGLLWATDRWLGSNQRRLSLGVMQGLPGIRTQEGNIALRRVAHRAAQDAQATSFVRDEDAGSLWGAVHSKRLPDAIAWLRDDLDDFMAEYGHRAAGELEAAEPRWVEQPELILDTFRDYVLHPERNDPDEFIERQQAARRDAEAEIQERLSRHPMGRLRWRLFRAQITQARRLQPLRENPKFTLLELSLQQRLLWRELADRWIERGLIDDPNDVYYLLFEELATLTRRSGDPMIAARMRSRIRRRRLQFEEWKKSLAPPLRDRYGDPIAAASAETAEESFAENQIDDPEIEAEQDPDLPLTLRGIAASTGEAEGRAHVAENAATGRELTPGQILVARFTDPGWTPIFPLAAAVVTEIGGVLSHGAIVAREFGIPAVVNVQKATQQIRSGDLLRVDGSSGQVTIVERA
;
A
#
# COMPACT_ATOMS: atom_id res chain seq x y z
N MET A 1 44.49 19.19 27.50
CA MET A 1 43.54 18.09 27.82
C MET A 1 43.66 17.09 26.70
N ASN A 2 44.39 16.02 26.98
CA ASN A 2 44.78 14.98 26.04
C ASN A 2 43.66 13.97 25.82
N ALA A 3 43.61 13.45 24.59
CA ALA A 3 43.25 12.07 24.25
C ALA A 3 41.93 11.53 24.83
N THR A 4 40.80 11.87 24.20
CA THR A 4 39.54 11.10 24.31
C THR A 4 38.62 11.34 23.10
N LEU A 5 39.19 11.49 21.91
CA LEU A 5 38.45 11.67 20.64
C LEU A 5 38.91 10.70 19.52
N ALA A 6 39.59 9.61 19.90
CA ALA A 6 39.93 8.51 19.00
C ALA A 6 38.93 7.34 19.15
N GLU A 7 37.64 7.64 19.32
CA GLU A 7 36.60 6.68 18.99
C GLU A 7 36.45 6.68 17.46
N HIS A 8 36.60 5.50 16.87
CA HIS A 8 36.62 5.20 15.44
C HIS A 8 35.80 6.15 14.56
N THR A 9 36.47 7.12 13.91
CA THR A 9 35.87 7.96 12.88
C THR A 9 35.87 7.20 11.56
N GLY A 10 34.73 6.59 11.23
CA GLY A 10 34.52 5.92 9.95
C GLY A 10 33.08 6.10 9.49
N GLY A 11 32.78 5.62 8.30
CA GLY A 11 31.43 5.64 7.77
C GLY A 11 31.39 5.37 6.26
N LEU A 12 30.45 6.01 5.57
CA LEU A 12 30.22 5.83 4.14
C LEU A 12 30.51 7.12 3.39
N ALA A 13 31.09 7.01 2.20
CA ALA A 13 31.33 8.14 1.32
C ALA A 13 30.75 7.86 -0.07
N TRP A 14 29.97 8.82 -0.58
CA TRP A 14 29.20 8.73 -1.81
C TRP A 14 29.68 9.78 -2.80
N SER A 15 30.06 9.34 -3.99
CA SER A 15 30.55 10.23 -5.04
C SER A 15 29.48 11.17 -5.59
N GLU A 16 28.21 10.81 -5.41
CA GLU A 16 27.03 11.59 -5.76
C GLU A 16 26.04 11.51 -4.59
N ASP A 17 25.38 12.62 -4.23
CA ASP A 17 24.40 12.60 -3.12
C ASP A 17 23.20 11.69 -3.47
N PRO A 18 22.97 10.61 -2.69
CA PRO A 18 21.84 9.71 -2.93
C PRO A 18 20.48 10.37 -2.68
N LEU A 19 20.43 11.45 -1.87
CA LEU A 19 19.19 12.19 -1.60
C LEU A 19 18.92 13.31 -2.63
N GLY A 20 19.82 13.51 -3.59
CA GLY A 20 19.62 14.46 -4.68
C GLY A 20 19.56 15.95 -4.28
N ARG A 21 20.02 16.29 -3.07
CA ARG A 21 20.00 17.67 -2.54
C ARG A 21 21.11 18.51 -3.16
N ASP A 22 22.27 17.89 -3.39
CA ASP A 22 23.36 18.50 -4.14
C ASP A 22 24.09 17.47 -5.02
N LEU A 23 23.65 17.39 -6.28
CA LEU A 23 24.26 16.50 -7.28
C LEU A 23 25.63 16.96 -7.75
N ALA A 24 26.08 18.17 -7.40
CA ALA A 24 27.41 18.66 -7.76
C ALA A 24 28.48 18.30 -6.70
N ALA A 25 28.06 17.83 -5.53
CA ALA A 25 28.90 17.52 -4.38
C ALA A 25 29.00 16.00 -4.12
N LEU A 26 30.05 15.60 -3.39
CA LEU A 26 30.13 14.30 -2.74
C LEU A 26 29.47 14.38 -1.37
N ARG A 27 29.01 13.25 -0.84
CA ARG A 27 28.48 13.14 0.52
C ARG A 27 29.33 12.20 1.36
N ILE A 28 29.65 12.60 2.59
CA ILE A 28 30.34 11.76 3.56
C ILE A 28 29.47 11.66 4.81
N ASP A 29 29.09 10.44 5.16
CA ASP A 29 28.35 10.09 6.37
C ASP A 29 29.31 9.47 7.39
N PHE A 30 29.22 9.93 8.63
CA PHE A 30 29.99 9.42 9.76
C PHE A 30 29.10 8.51 10.60
N GLU A 31 29.57 7.29 10.86
CA GLU A 31 28.91 6.31 11.74
C GLU A 31 29.42 6.47 13.18
N GLY A 32 28.52 6.41 14.17
CA GLY A 32 28.85 6.58 15.60
C GLY A 32 27.63 6.94 16.45
N ALA A 33 27.84 7.24 17.74
CA ALA A 33 26.76 7.58 18.69
C ALA A 33 25.99 8.88 18.33
N ALA A 34 26.59 9.75 17.50
CA ALA A 34 25.97 10.93 16.94
C ALA A 34 26.24 11.00 15.42
N PRO A 35 25.41 10.33 14.58
CA PRO A 35 25.62 10.31 13.14
C PRO A 35 25.53 11.72 12.55
N ARG A 36 26.47 12.04 11.64
CA ARG A 36 26.51 13.33 10.94
C ARG A 36 26.84 13.14 9.46
N SER A 37 26.37 14.06 8.62
CA SER A 37 26.59 14.05 7.16
C SER A 37 27.22 15.36 6.71
N VAL A 38 28.14 15.28 5.75
CA VAL A 38 28.84 16.43 5.17
C VAL A 38 28.76 16.38 3.64
N SER A 39 28.47 17.52 3.02
CA SER A 39 28.57 17.71 1.57
C SER A 39 29.90 18.37 1.22
N LEU A 40 30.66 17.76 0.31
CA LEU A 40 31.96 18.26 -0.13
C LEU A 40 31.96 18.61 -1.61
N PRO A 41 32.62 19.71 -2.01
CA PRO A 41 32.80 20.02 -3.42
C PRO A 41 33.71 18.98 -4.07
N ARG A 42 33.38 18.59 -5.31
CA ARG A 42 34.20 17.65 -6.10
C ARG A 42 35.56 18.18 -6.48
N ARG A 43 35.75 19.50 -6.45
CA ARG A 43 37.02 20.19 -6.74
C ARG A 43 37.16 21.40 -5.82
N GLY A 44 38.40 21.77 -5.53
CA GLY A 44 38.72 22.93 -4.70
C GLY A 44 39.09 22.57 -3.26
N PRO A 45 39.56 23.56 -2.47
CA PRO A 45 40.01 23.34 -1.10
C PRO A 45 38.83 23.08 -0.15
N ILE A 46 39.05 22.25 0.88
CA ILE A 46 38.11 21.99 1.98
C ILE A 46 38.55 22.83 3.18
N SER A 47 37.67 23.64 3.76
CA SER A 47 38.00 24.46 4.93
C SER A 47 37.92 23.65 6.23
N ILE A 48 38.93 23.79 7.08
CA ILE A 48 38.99 23.14 8.42
C ILE A 48 37.87 23.66 9.34
N SER A 49 37.48 24.93 9.20
CA SER A 49 36.43 25.58 10.02
C SER A 49 35.08 24.90 9.90
N ASP A 50 34.81 24.25 8.76
CA ASP A 50 33.48 23.81 8.40
C ASP A 50 33.23 22.35 8.83
N TYR A 51 34.30 21.54 8.99
CA TYR A 51 34.16 20.08 9.11
C TYR A 51 35.11 19.37 10.10
N GLY A 52 36.09 20.07 10.68
CA GLY A 52 36.93 19.58 11.79
C GLY A 52 38.24 18.88 11.40
N ASP A 53 38.25 18.03 10.36
CA ASP A 53 39.47 17.34 9.86
C ASP A 53 39.51 17.34 8.33
N ALA A 54 40.09 18.40 7.75
CA ALA A 54 40.10 18.61 6.31
C ALA A 54 41.04 17.63 5.56
N GLU A 55 42.10 17.14 6.21
CA GLU A 55 43.04 16.20 5.59
C GLU A 55 42.37 14.83 5.38
N THR A 56 41.70 14.31 6.40
CA THR A 56 40.93 13.05 6.28
C THR A 56 39.83 13.16 5.23
N LEU A 57 39.07 14.26 5.22
CA LEU A 57 38.02 14.49 4.23
C LEU A 57 38.56 14.62 2.80
N THR A 58 39.75 15.19 2.64
CA THR A 58 40.44 15.27 1.35
C THR A 58 40.85 13.88 0.87
N ALA A 59 41.44 13.06 1.75
CA ALA A 59 41.82 11.68 1.43
C ALA A 59 40.60 10.84 1.03
N VAL A 60 39.50 10.90 1.80
CA VAL A 60 38.26 10.18 1.46
C VAL A 60 37.70 10.62 0.10
N ARG A 61 37.72 11.92 -0.18
CA ARG A 61 37.25 12.45 -1.48
C ARG A 61 38.11 11.94 -2.63
N GLU A 62 39.42 11.96 -2.50
CA GLU A 62 40.33 11.56 -3.58
C GLU A 62 40.19 10.07 -3.90
N GLU A 63 40.23 9.22 -2.87
CA GLU A 63 40.03 7.77 -3.00
C GLU A 63 38.68 7.44 -3.67
N LEU A 64 37.62 8.12 -3.24
CA LEU A 64 36.27 7.93 -3.79
C LEU A 64 36.16 8.33 -5.28
N LEU A 65 36.83 9.40 -5.69
CA LEU A 65 36.85 9.83 -7.09
C LEU A 65 37.72 8.93 -7.96
N ASP A 66 38.74 8.29 -7.40
CA ASP A 66 39.55 7.28 -8.09
C ASP A 66 38.73 6.01 -8.34
N ILE A 67 38.05 5.51 -7.30
CA ILE A 67 37.13 4.37 -7.41
C ILE A 67 35.99 4.64 -8.40
N GLU A 68 35.39 5.84 -8.39
CA GLU A 68 34.37 6.23 -9.37
C GLU A 68 34.88 6.09 -10.82
N ARG A 69 36.15 6.47 -11.06
CA ARG A 69 36.78 6.34 -12.38
C ARG A 69 37.06 4.89 -12.75
N GLU A 70 37.53 4.08 -11.80
CA GLU A 70 37.82 2.66 -12.03
C GLU A 70 36.55 1.85 -12.32
N LEU A 71 35.48 2.09 -11.57
CA LEU A 71 34.20 1.40 -11.74
C LEU A 71 33.38 1.94 -12.93
N GLY A 72 33.77 3.08 -13.50
CA GLY A 72 33.10 3.68 -14.66
C GLY A 72 31.74 4.30 -14.35
N GLY A 73 31.48 4.67 -13.09
CA GLY A 73 30.21 5.26 -12.65
C GLY A 73 30.22 5.68 -11.18
N PRO A 74 29.18 6.40 -10.71
CA PRO A 74 29.08 6.87 -9.33
C PRO A 74 29.26 5.71 -8.35
N ALA A 75 30.21 5.87 -7.42
CA ALA A 75 30.60 4.88 -6.43
C ALA A 75 30.27 5.29 -4.99
N VAL A 76 30.16 4.29 -4.13
CA VAL A 76 30.12 4.40 -2.67
C VAL A 76 31.24 3.54 -2.09
N LEU A 77 31.88 4.01 -1.03
CA LEU A 77 32.87 3.24 -0.27
C LEU A 77 32.62 3.36 1.23
N ARG A 78 33.02 2.32 1.96
CA ARG A 78 33.15 2.36 3.41
C ARG A 78 34.58 2.76 3.78
N TRP A 79 34.72 3.77 4.62
CA TRP A 79 36.02 4.26 5.05
C TRP A 79 36.17 4.21 6.57
N ARG A 80 37.40 4.08 7.03
CA ARG A 80 37.77 4.29 8.44
C ARG A 80 39.08 5.06 8.52
N ALA A 81 39.12 6.09 9.35
CA ALA A 81 40.34 6.81 9.66
C ALA A 81 41.09 6.14 10.81
N TYR A 82 42.42 6.09 10.68
CA TYR A 82 43.34 5.65 11.75
C TYR A 82 44.35 6.74 12.13
N GLY A 83 44.13 7.97 11.67
CA GLY A 83 44.91 9.17 11.90
C GLY A 83 44.47 10.26 10.91
N SER A 84 44.87 11.52 11.14
CA SER A 84 44.54 12.60 10.20
C SER A 84 45.19 12.31 8.84
N GLY A 85 44.38 12.36 7.77
CA GLY A 85 44.81 12.10 6.39
C GLY A 85 45.03 10.63 6.02
N ASN A 86 44.92 9.69 6.97
CA ASN A 86 45.12 8.26 6.71
C ASN A 86 43.82 7.48 6.85
N ILE A 87 43.37 6.92 5.72
CA ILE A 87 42.12 6.14 5.63
C ILE A 87 42.39 4.73 5.11
N ASP A 88 41.51 3.81 5.49
CA ASP A 88 41.33 2.52 4.85
C ASP A 88 39.97 2.52 4.17
N ALA A 89 39.92 2.10 2.90
CA ALA A 89 38.73 2.01 2.11
C ALA A 89 38.38 0.53 1.86
N SER A 90 37.11 0.19 2.04
CA SER A 90 36.59 -1.16 1.90
C SER A 90 35.17 -1.12 1.32
N ASP A 91 34.68 -2.26 0.84
CA ASP A 91 33.31 -2.41 0.32
C ASP A 91 32.96 -1.37 -0.77
N ALA A 92 33.94 -1.06 -1.63
CA ALA A 92 33.79 -0.15 -2.75
C ALA A 92 32.91 -0.78 -3.84
N ARG A 93 31.83 -0.09 -4.22
CA ARG A 93 30.89 -0.54 -5.25
C ARG A 93 30.23 0.63 -5.97
N LEU A 94 29.60 0.33 -7.10
CA LEU A 94 28.72 1.28 -7.76
C LEU A 94 27.54 1.64 -6.84
N ILE A 95 27.04 2.87 -6.98
CA ILE A 95 25.87 3.35 -6.25
C ILE A 95 24.63 2.58 -6.74
N ASP A 96 24.08 1.75 -5.86
CA ASP A 96 22.72 1.19 -5.97
C ASP A 96 21.71 2.27 -5.59
N ASP A 97 21.64 3.39 -6.33
CA ASP A 97 20.87 4.63 -6.07
C ASP A 97 19.81 4.52 -4.96
N PRO A 98 20.21 4.57 -3.67
CA PRO A 98 19.33 4.12 -2.60
C PRO A 98 18.23 5.15 -2.40
N LEU A 99 17.01 4.67 -2.30
CA LEU A 99 15.87 5.55 -2.08
C LEU A 99 15.87 6.03 -0.62
N PRO A 100 15.39 7.26 -0.36
CA PRO A 100 15.11 7.71 1.00
C PRO A 100 14.30 6.65 1.73
N TRP A 101 14.55 6.42 3.02
CA TRP A 101 13.85 5.37 3.78
C TRP A 101 14.08 3.93 3.26
N GLY A 102 15.07 3.71 2.38
CA GLY A 102 15.57 2.38 2.05
C GLY A 102 16.07 1.68 3.31
N GLY A 103 15.78 0.38 3.44
CA GLY A 103 16.26 -0.43 4.56
C GLY A 103 17.42 -1.35 4.18
N GLY A 104 18.22 -1.69 5.19
CA GLY A 104 19.27 -2.72 5.15
C GLY A 104 20.72 -2.22 5.22
N PRO A 105 21.65 -3.06 5.72
CA PRO A 105 23.05 -2.68 5.91
C PRO A 105 23.70 -2.29 4.57
N GLY A 106 24.11 -1.03 4.46
CA GLY A 106 24.76 -0.49 3.27
C GLY A 106 23.86 -0.20 2.07
N ARG A 107 22.54 -0.38 2.19
CA ARG A 107 21.55 -0.10 1.12
C ARG A 107 20.59 1.04 1.46
N GLY A 108 20.58 1.49 2.71
CA GLY A 108 19.69 2.53 3.22
C GLY A 108 20.37 3.53 4.14
N MET A 109 19.75 4.69 4.34
CA MET A 109 20.21 5.67 5.34
C MET A 109 20.16 5.06 6.75
N PRO A 110 21.19 5.25 7.59
CA PRO A 110 21.19 4.79 8.98
C PRO A 110 19.92 5.24 9.72
N HIS A 111 19.32 4.33 10.49
CA HIS A 111 18.16 4.63 11.34
C HIS A 111 18.22 3.79 12.62
N ILE A 112 17.47 4.21 13.63
CA ILE A 112 17.39 3.51 14.92
C ILE A 112 16.66 2.18 14.70
N GLN A 113 17.23 1.09 15.21
CA GLN A 113 16.70 -0.27 15.10
C GLN A 113 16.52 -0.90 16.48
N GLY A 114 15.43 -1.62 16.67
CA GLY A 114 15.15 -2.44 17.84
C GLY A 114 15.38 -3.93 17.59
N GLU A 115 15.53 -4.73 18.65
CA GLU A 115 15.72 -6.19 18.53
C GLU A 115 14.50 -6.91 17.94
N LEU A 116 13.31 -6.39 18.23
CA LEU A 116 12.04 -6.95 17.78
C LEU A 116 11.59 -6.42 16.43
N ASP A 117 12.34 -5.50 15.80
CA ASP A 117 11.93 -4.94 14.51
C ASP A 117 11.79 -6.05 13.46
N ARG A 118 10.62 -6.08 12.82
CA ARG A 118 10.24 -7.03 11.77
C ARG A 118 9.41 -6.29 10.74
N TRP A 119 9.79 -6.42 9.48
CA TRP A 119 9.17 -5.71 8.38
C TRP A 119 8.26 -6.66 7.61
N SER A 120 6.99 -6.28 7.42
CA SER A 120 5.99 -7.10 6.73
C SER A 120 5.34 -6.38 5.57
N ARG A 121 5.04 -7.17 4.53
CA ARG A 121 4.25 -6.77 3.36
C ARG A 121 2.80 -7.19 3.39
N ALA A 122 2.32 -7.90 4.41
CA ALA A 122 0.94 -8.39 4.43
C ALA A 122 -0.09 -7.26 4.27
N ASN A 123 0.05 -6.18 5.04
CA ASN A 123 -0.81 -4.99 4.93
C ASN A 123 -0.24 -3.95 3.94
N ALA A 124 1.08 -3.73 3.96
CA ALA A 124 1.72 -2.76 3.06
C ALA A 124 1.49 -3.13 1.58
N GLY A 125 1.49 -4.41 1.24
CA GLY A 125 1.24 -4.93 -0.11
C GLY A 125 -0.22 -4.89 -0.54
N GLU A 126 -1.19 -4.66 0.35
CA GLU A 126 -2.57 -4.37 -0.05
C GLU A 126 -2.73 -2.91 -0.49
N VAL A 127 -2.07 -2.00 0.22
CA VAL A 127 -2.19 -0.56 0.00
C VAL A 127 -1.23 -0.09 -1.09
N ILE A 128 -0.02 -0.64 -1.11
CA ILE A 128 1.09 -0.34 -2.01
C ILE A 128 1.63 -1.66 -2.56
N PRO A 129 0.92 -2.25 -3.52
CA PRO A 129 1.22 -3.59 -4.00
C PRO A 129 2.45 -3.64 -4.90
N ASN A 130 2.57 -2.64 -5.77
CA ASN A 130 3.61 -2.57 -6.79
C ASN A 130 4.89 -1.93 -6.27
N VAL A 131 5.95 -2.05 -7.06
CA VAL A 131 7.20 -1.33 -6.87
C VAL A 131 6.92 0.17 -6.97
N MET A 132 7.38 0.94 -5.97
CA MET A 132 7.12 2.38 -5.88
C MET A 132 8.22 3.21 -6.50
N THR A 133 7.86 4.10 -7.43
CA THR A 133 8.82 5.00 -8.07
C THR A 133 9.49 5.94 -7.06
N PRO A 134 10.73 6.40 -7.35
CA PRO A 134 11.44 7.34 -6.48
C PRO A 134 10.62 8.58 -6.15
N LEU A 135 9.90 9.13 -7.14
CA LEU A 135 9.05 10.29 -6.94
C LEU A 135 7.94 9.99 -5.94
N SER A 136 7.15 8.95 -6.21
CA SER A 136 6.05 8.52 -5.34
C SER A 136 6.52 8.33 -3.91
N TRP A 137 7.61 7.58 -3.73
CA TRP A 137 8.13 7.29 -2.40
C TRP A 137 8.65 8.53 -1.68
N SER A 138 9.39 9.41 -2.37
CA SER A 138 9.91 10.65 -1.78
C SER A 138 8.81 11.60 -1.30
N VAL A 139 7.62 11.54 -1.91
CA VAL A 139 6.45 12.34 -1.53
C VAL A 139 5.71 11.76 -0.32
N ILE A 140 5.55 10.43 -0.25
CA ILE A 140 4.65 9.82 0.74
C ILE A 140 5.35 9.21 1.96
N ALA A 141 6.61 8.78 1.86
CA ALA A 141 7.24 7.92 2.88
C ALA A 141 7.24 8.55 4.28
N ASP A 142 7.65 9.80 4.36
CA ASP A 142 7.74 10.54 5.63
C ASP A 142 6.34 10.86 6.21
N ALA A 143 5.36 11.16 5.36
CA ALA A 143 3.98 11.36 5.78
C ALA A 143 3.33 10.08 6.32
N LEU A 144 3.60 8.93 5.68
CA LEU A 144 3.17 7.61 6.16
C LEU A 144 3.77 7.30 7.53
N ASP A 145 5.09 7.49 7.68
CA ASP A 145 5.79 7.23 8.94
C ASP A 145 5.26 8.13 10.06
N ARG A 146 5.17 9.45 9.84
CA ARG A 146 4.55 10.39 10.80
C ARG A 146 3.11 10.02 11.15
N GLY A 147 2.34 9.57 10.16
CA GLY A 147 0.98 9.06 10.35
C GLY A 147 0.93 7.87 11.30
N PHE A 148 1.84 6.91 11.17
CA PHE A 148 1.98 5.79 12.11
C PHE A 148 2.49 6.23 13.48
N HIS A 149 3.39 7.21 13.57
CA HIS A 149 3.88 7.74 14.84
C HIS A 149 2.81 8.48 15.65
N ALA A 150 1.86 9.14 14.98
CA ALA A 150 0.91 10.07 15.62
C ALA A 150 0.15 9.48 16.84
N PRO A 151 -0.34 8.23 16.83
CA PRO A 151 -1.00 7.65 18.00
C PRO A 151 -0.04 7.31 19.15
N TRP A 152 1.20 6.93 18.83
CA TRP A 152 2.15 6.31 19.77
C TRP A 152 3.12 7.30 20.42
N GLY A 153 3.45 8.40 19.73
CA GLY A 153 4.36 9.43 20.22
C GLY A 153 5.73 8.86 20.62
N ASP A 154 6.21 9.23 21.80
CA ASP A 154 7.55 8.89 22.29
C ASP A 154 7.78 7.39 22.51
N TRP A 155 6.73 6.57 22.54
CA TRP A 155 6.85 5.10 22.69
C TRP A 155 7.55 4.41 21.53
N THR A 156 7.71 5.14 20.44
CA THR A 156 8.36 4.67 19.20
C THR A 156 9.87 4.78 19.28
N GLU A 157 10.40 5.57 20.22
CA GLU A 157 11.85 5.75 20.44
C GLU A 157 12.59 6.22 19.17
N GLY A 158 11.88 6.90 18.26
CA GLY A 158 12.42 7.36 16.97
C GLY A 158 12.66 6.24 15.95
N ARG A 159 12.22 5.00 16.22
CA ARG A 159 12.23 3.90 15.26
C ARG A 159 11.14 4.09 14.22
N ARG A 160 11.47 3.72 12.97
CA ARG A 160 10.58 3.87 11.81
C ARG A 160 9.51 2.79 11.77
N PHE A 161 8.32 3.16 11.32
CA PHE A 161 7.25 2.24 10.95
C PHE A 161 7.29 1.85 9.49
N VAL A 162 7.91 2.64 8.63
CA VAL A 162 7.87 2.46 7.18
C VAL A 162 9.29 2.34 6.61
N ALA A 163 9.48 1.39 5.70
CA ALA A 163 10.73 1.23 4.96
C ALA A 163 10.47 0.73 3.54
N LEU A 164 11.42 0.99 2.65
CA LEU A 164 11.43 0.46 1.29
C LEU A 164 12.53 -0.59 1.14
N TYR A 165 12.18 -1.78 0.67
CA TYR A 165 13.14 -2.84 0.36
C TYR A 165 12.89 -3.33 -1.06
N ASP A 166 13.92 -3.29 -1.91
CA ASP A 166 13.82 -3.70 -3.32
C ASP A 166 12.64 -3.03 -4.05
N GLY A 167 12.43 -1.74 -3.76
CA GLY A 167 11.36 -0.92 -4.31
C GLY A 167 9.95 -1.22 -3.77
N TYR A 168 9.82 -2.14 -2.83
CA TYR A 168 8.56 -2.50 -2.19
C TYR A 168 8.43 -1.88 -0.79
N ALA A 169 7.27 -1.34 -0.46
CA ALA A 169 6.99 -0.80 0.87
C ALA A 169 6.75 -1.91 1.90
N TYR A 170 7.27 -1.72 3.12
CA TYR A 170 7.09 -2.60 4.27
C TYR A 170 6.72 -1.80 5.52
N PHE A 171 5.94 -2.42 6.41
CA PHE A 171 5.62 -1.86 7.72
C PHE A 171 6.31 -2.62 8.86
N ASN A 172 6.80 -1.90 9.87
CA ASN A 172 7.44 -2.47 11.05
C ASN A 172 6.39 -3.02 12.03
N ILE A 173 5.94 -4.25 11.78
CA ILE A 173 5.00 -4.96 12.65
C ILE A 173 5.61 -5.32 14.00
N GLY A 174 6.94 -5.47 14.06
CA GLY A 174 7.68 -5.75 15.28
C GLY A 174 7.57 -4.64 16.31
N LEU A 175 7.77 -3.40 15.86
CA LEU A 175 7.60 -2.19 16.69
C LEU A 175 6.17 -2.04 17.20
N MET A 176 5.16 -2.24 16.33
CA MET A 176 3.75 -2.20 16.74
C MET A 176 3.47 -3.21 17.85
N MET A 177 3.98 -4.43 17.68
CA MET A 177 3.82 -5.52 18.64
C MET A 177 4.49 -5.25 19.98
N GLU A 178 5.72 -4.74 19.94
CA GLU A 178 6.44 -4.36 21.13
C GLU A 178 5.66 -3.31 21.93
N ILE A 179 5.12 -2.29 21.27
CA ILE A 179 4.29 -1.26 21.92
C ILE A 179 3.02 -1.88 22.53
N ILE A 180 2.28 -2.71 21.77
CA ILE A 180 1.04 -3.33 22.25
C ILE A 180 1.29 -4.23 23.47
N GLN A 181 2.36 -5.03 23.46
CA GLN A 181 2.67 -5.94 24.56
C GLN A 181 3.24 -5.22 25.78
N THR A 182 4.24 -4.35 25.57
CA THR A 182 5.00 -3.75 26.68
C THR A 182 4.32 -2.52 27.28
N ARG A 183 3.64 -1.71 26.45
CA ARG A 183 3.02 -0.47 26.89
C ARG A 183 1.53 -0.68 27.21
N LEU A 184 0.80 -1.43 26.39
CA LEU A 184 -0.65 -1.63 26.58
C LEU A 184 -1.02 -2.90 27.36
N GLY A 185 -0.11 -3.88 27.48
CA GLY A 185 -0.37 -5.11 28.23
C GLY A 185 -1.41 -6.04 27.59
N LEU A 186 -1.61 -5.91 26.27
CA LEU A 186 -2.54 -6.72 25.47
C LEU A 186 -1.80 -7.88 24.79
N THR A 187 -2.51 -8.99 24.53
CA THR A 187 -1.98 -10.10 23.74
C THR A 187 -1.98 -9.75 22.25
N GLY A 188 -0.82 -9.90 21.61
CA GLY A 188 -0.65 -9.46 20.22
C GLY A 188 -0.87 -10.53 19.15
N THR A 189 -1.24 -11.76 19.50
CA THR A 189 -1.48 -12.85 18.53
C THR A 189 -2.63 -12.54 17.58
N HIS A 190 -3.79 -12.09 18.09
CA HIS A 190 -4.91 -11.67 17.24
C HIS A 190 -4.60 -10.42 16.41
N PHE A 191 -3.75 -9.53 16.91
CA PHE A 191 -3.28 -8.38 16.14
C PHE A 191 -2.39 -8.82 14.98
N LEU A 192 -1.46 -9.76 15.21
CA LEU A 192 -0.59 -10.31 14.16
C LEU A 192 -1.38 -11.07 13.10
N GLU A 193 -2.34 -11.90 13.48
CA GLU A 193 -3.23 -12.58 12.53
C GLU A 193 -4.00 -11.57 11.66
N ALA A 194 -4.41 -10.44 12.25
CA ALA A 194 -5.17 -9.42 11.55
C ALA A 194 -4.34 -8.44 10.71
N VAL A 195 -3.06 -8.20 11.05
CA VAL A 195 -2.18 -7.21 10.41
C VAL A 195 -1.11 -7.85 9.52
N GLY A 196 -0.68 -9.07 9.83
CA GLY A 196 0.51 -9.71 9.26
C GLY A 196 0.26 -11.07 8.59
N GLY A 197 -0.95 -11.63 8.70
CA GLY A 197 -1.24 -12.99 8.27
C GLY A 197 -0.64 -14.07 9.19
N PRO A 198 -0.84 -15.37 8.89
CA PRO A 198 -0.42 -16.47 9.76
C PRO A 198 1.09 -16.52 10.03
N GLU A 199 1.92 -16.22 9.02
CA GLU A 199 3.39 -16.27 9.13
C GLU A 199 3.97 -15.19 10.06
N ALA A 200 3.38 -13.99 10.05
CA ALA A 200 3.81 -12.92 10.97
C ALA A 200 3.52 -13.29 12.42
N ALA A 201 2.46 -14.07 12.67
CA ALA A 201 2.12 -14.57 13.99
C ALA A 201 3.11 -15.64 14.48
N GLU A 202 3.80 -16.35 13.59
CA GLU A 202 4.83 -17.35 13.92
C GLU A 202 6.22 -16.71 14.12
N VAL A 203 6.63 -15.80 13.22
CA VAL A 203 7.97 -15.17 13.24
C VAL A 203 8.17 -14.18 14.39
N VAL A 204 7.08 -13.60 14.91
CA VAL A 204 7.13 -12.64 16.05
C VAL A 204 6.92 -13.34 17.40
N ARG A 205 6.69 -14.66 17.45
CA ARG A 205 6.78 -15.41 18.72
C ARG A 205 8.24 -15.39 19.17
N PRO A 206 8.58 -14.81 20.33
CA PRO A 206 9.96 -14.81 20.79
C PRO A 206 10.41 -16.25 21.06
N GLY A 207 11.27 -16.79 20.20
CA GLY A 207 12.04 -17.98 20.50
C GLY A 207 13.03 -17.66 21.63
N GLY A 208 12.81 -18.26 22.80
CA GLY A 208 13.73 -18.20 23.94
C GLY A 208 13.09 -17.62 25.20
N ASN A 209 12.57 -18.49 26.07
CA ASN A 209 12.27 -18.31 27.50
C ASN A 209 11.51 -17.04 27.97
N GLY A 210 11.01 -16.21 27.06
CA GLY A 210 10.23 -15.02 27.35
C GLY A 210 8.75 -15.29 27.19
N GLN A 211 8.18 -16.07 28.11
CA GLN A 211 6.74 -16.29 28.23
C GLN A 211 6.08 -14.96 28.62
N ARG A 212 5.96 -14.01 27.69
CA ARG A 212 5.17 -12.78 27.89
C ARG A 212 3.70 -13.15 27.79
N SER A 213 3.21 -13.63 28.93
CA SER A 213 1.82 -13.73 29.39
C SER A 213 0.73 -13.62 28.29
N THR A 214 0.03 -14.72 28.03
CA THR A 214 -1.28 -14.72 27.36
C THR A 214 -2.38 -14.05 28.21
N LYS A 215 -2.07 -13.59 29.42
CA LYS A 215 -2.99 -12.90 30.32
C LYS A 215 -2.81 -11.38 30.21
N ILE A 216 -3.92 -10.67 30.09
CA ILE A 216 -4.02 -9.21 30.09
C ILE A 216 -3.36 -8.66 31.37
N GLN A 217 -2.43 -7.71 31.20
CA GLN A 217 -1.75 -7.06 32.32
C GLN A 217 -2.56 -5.86 32.83
N TRP A 218 -3.55 -6.14 33.68
CA TRP A 218 -4.49 -5.12 34.18
C TRP A 218 -3.82 -3.90 34.84
N PHE A 219 -2.71 -4.11 35.57
CA PHE A 219 -1.98 -3.00 36.20
C PHE A 219 -1.30 -2.09 35.17
N THR A 220 -0.74 -2.67 34.10
CA THR A 220 -0.17 -1.92 32.97
C THR A 220 -1.27 -1.12 32.26
N MET A 221 -2.42 -1.74 31.97
CA MET A 221 -3.56 -1.05 31.36
C MET A 221 -4.09 0.11 32.22
N LEU A 222 -4.21 -0.06 33.53
CA LEU A 222 -4.67 0.99 34.45
C LEU A 222 -3.71 2.20 34.44
N GLY A 223 -2.40 1.95 34.39
CA GLY A 223 -1.39 3.00 34.25
C GLY A 223 -1.50 3.77 32.93
N GLN A 224 -2.03 3.13 31.88
CA GLN A 224 -2.24 3.75 30.56
C GLN A 224 -3.66 4.30 30.34
N LEU A 225 -4.49 4.39 31.38
CA LEU A 225 -5.85 4.91 31.25
C LEU A 225 -5.91 6.33 30.63
N PRO A 226 -5.02 7.29 30.98
CA PRO A 226 -5.00 8.60 30.32
C PRO A 226 -4.72 8.51 28.81
N PHE A 227 -3.81 7.62 28.41
CA PHE A 227 -3.52 7.34 27.02
C PHE A 227 -4.75 6.77 26.32
N MET A 228 -5.40 5.75 26.90
CA MET A 228 -6.60 5.12 26.31
C MET A 228 -7.75 6.11 26.15
N ILE A 229 -7.98 6.99 27.13
CA ILE A 229 -9.01 8.03 27.05
C ILE A 229 -8.68 9.01 25.92
N ARG A 230 -7.42 9.48 25.84
CA ARG A 230 -6.96 10.36 24.75
C ARG A 230 -7.14 9.69 23.39
N TRP A 231 -6.75 8.43 23.26
CA TRP A 231 -6.82 7.65 22.04
C TRP A 231 -8.27 7.43 21.57
N LEU A 232 -9.16 7.02 22.48
CA LEU A 232 -10.60 6.90 22.17
C LEU A 232 -11.23 8.25 21.81
N ARG A 233 -10.84 9.33 22.48
CA ARG A 233 -11.30 10.69 22.17
C ARG A 233 -10.81 11.16 20.81
N ASP A 234 -9.61 10.77 20.41
CA ASP A 234 -9.07 11.06 19.08
C ASP A 234 -9.93 10.39 18.00
N GLN A 235 -10.24 9.09 18.17
CA GLN A 235 -11.10 8.35 17.25
C GLN A 235 -12.50 8.97 17.12
N ASP A 236 -13.12 9.40 18.22
CA ASP A 236 -14.44 10.07 18.18
C ASP A 236 -14.41 11.46 17.53
N GLN A 237 -13.24 12.09 17.46
CA GLN A 237 -13.06 13.39 16.80
C GLN A 237 -12.85 13.27 15.29
N LEU A 238 -12.25 12.19 14.79
CA LEU A 238 -11.92 12.04 13.36
C LEU A 238 -13.13 12.30 12.43
N PRO A 239 -14.34 11.73 12.66
CA PRO A 239 -15.49 12.03 11.81
C PRO A 239 -15.97 13.48 11.88
N LYS A 240 -15.69 14.19 12.97
CA LYS A 240 -16.10 15.59 13.19
C LYS A 240 -15.17 16.56 12.46
N ILE A 241 -13.88 16.25 12.39
CA ILE A 241 -12.89 17.08 11.69
C ILE A 241 -12.82 16.76 10.20
N TRP A 242 -13.22 15.55 9.79
CA TRP A 242 -13.17 15.10 8.39
C TRP A 242 -13.78 16.09 7.38
N PRO A 243 -14.96 16.71 7.59
CA PRO A 243 -15.49 17.66 6.62
C PRO A 243 -14.57 18.85 6.35
N ALA A 244 -13.87 19.35 7.38
CA ALA A 244 -12.93 20.46 7.23
C ALA A 244 -11.63 20.03 6.56
N GLU A 245 -11.11 18.84 6.89
CA GLU A 245 -9.95 18.24 6.21
C GLU A 245 -10.24 18.00 4.73
N ARG A 246 -11.42 17.46 4.42
CA ARG A 246 -11.89 17.25 3.05
C ARG A 246 -11.97 18.56 2.28
N GLN A 247 -12.66 19.57 2.83
CA GLN A 247 -12.81 20.87 2.16
C GLN A 247 -11.44 21.52 1.87
N SER A 248 -10.51 21.46 2.81
CA SER A 248 -9.14 21.96 2.63
C SER A 248 -8.44 21.33 1.42
N CYS A 249 -8.58 20.01 1.26
CA CYS A 249 -8.02 19.29 0.13
C CYS A 249 -8.74 19.62 -1.19
N GLU A 250 -10.06 19.73 -1.17
CA GLU A 250 -10.88 20.10 -2.33
C GLU A 250 -10.55 21.53 -2.81
N ASP A 251 -10.37 22.48 -1.88
CA ASP A 251 -9.96 23.85 -2.19
C ASP A 251 -8.56 23.89 -2.84
N GLU A 252 -7.60 23.10 -2.35
CA GLU A 252 -6.27 22.98 -2.94
C GLU A 252 -6.34 22.36 -4.34
N ARG A 253 -7.11 21.28 -4.50
CA ARG A 253 -7.36 20.61 -5.78
C ARG A 253 -7.93 21.59 -6.80
N ASP A 254 -8.96 22.35 -6.42
CA ASP A 254 -9.64 23.28 -7.30
C ASP A 254 -8.74 24.48 -7.65
N ARG A 255 -7.91 24.94 -6.71
CA ARG A 255 -6.86 25.93 -7.02
C ARG A 255 -5.91 25.41 -8.08
N LEU A 256 -5.32 24.22 -7.89
CA LEU A 256 -4.38 23.65 -8.86
C LEU A 256 -5.01 23.43 -10.23
N ARG A 257 -6.28 23.00 -10.26
CA ARG A 257 -7.06 22.83 -11.50
C ARG A 257 -7.26 24.16 -12.24
N SER A 258 -7.41 25.27 -11.52
CA SER A 258 -7.62 26.61 -12.09
C SER A 258 -6.35 27.28 -12.66
N LEU A 259 -5.17 26.69 -12.43
CA LEU A 259 -3.91 27.26 -12.90
C LEU A 259 -3.80 27.21 -14.43
N ASP A 260 -3.45 28.34 -15.03
CA ASP A 260 -3.01 28.39 -16.43
C ASP A 260 -1.53 27.98 -16.51
N LYS A 261 -1.33 26.65 -16.61
CA LYS A 261 -0.02 26.01 -16.57
C LYS A 261 0.93 26.55 -17.65
N ALA A 262 0.40 26.85 -18.83
CA ALA A 262 1.18 27.32 -19.98
C ALA A 262 1.88 28.65 -19.71
N ASN A 263 1.30 29.51 -18.86
CA ASN A 263 1.85 30.82 -18.51
C ASN A 263 2.74 30.82 -17.26
N LEU A 264 2.88 29.69 -16.56
CA LEU A 264 3.78 29.56 -15.42
C LEU A 264 5.18 29.14 -15.88
N SER A 265 6.23 29.65 -15.25
CA SER A 265 7.59 29.12 -15.40
C SER A 265 7.78 27.80 -14.64
N ASP A 266 8.81 27.01 -14.97
CA ASP A 266 9.12 25.77 -14.24
C ASP A 266 9.26 26.00 -12.72
N ARG A 267 9.85 27.14 -12.32
CA ARG A 267 10.05 27.49 -10.91
C ARG A 267 8.73 27.78 -10.20
N GLU A 268 7.77 28.35 -10.92
CA GLU A 268 6.42 28.59 -10.39
C GLU A 268 5.64 27.28 -10.30
N ILE A 269 5.70 26.42 -11.32
CA ILE A 269 5.10 25.08 -11.26
C ILE A 269 5.67 24.27 -10.09
N PHE A 270 6.99 24.25 -9.91
CA PHE A 270 7.63 23.55 -8.79
C PHE A 270 7.25 24.15 -7.43
N ARG A 271 7.04 25.48 -7.36
CA ARG A 271 6.55 26.13 -6.13
C ARG A 271 5.14 25.69 -5.79
N GLU A 272 4.26 25.59 -6.79
CA GLU A 272 2.89 25.07 -6.60
C GLU A 272 2.89 23.61 -6.15
N LEU A 273 3.75 22.77 -6.73
CA LEU A 273 3.97 21.39 -6.28
C LEU A 273 4.45 21.32 -4.82
N SER A 274 5.42 22.16 -4.45
CA SER A 274 5.95 22.22 -3.08
C SER A 274 4.94 22.73 -2.06
N ARG A 275 4.02 23.61 -2.49
CA ARG A 275 2.92 24.08 -1.64
C ARG A 275 1.88 22.97 -1.46
N SER A 276 1.51 22.32 -2.55
CA SER A 276 0.53 21.24 -2.56
C SER A 276 1.02 20.00 -1.79
N SER A 277 2.33 19.73 -1.77
CA SER A 277 2.88 18.59 -1.03
C SER A 277 2.63 18.68 0.48
N ALA A 278 2.57 19.90 1.05
CA ALA A 278 2.22 20.08 2.46
C ALA A 278 0.76 19.67 2.76
N GLU A 279 -0.17 19.95 1.83
CA GLU A 279 -1.55 19.50 1.96
C GLU A 279 -1.64 17.98 1.76
N SER A 280 -0.96 17.40 0.76
CA SER A 280 -0.87 15.95 0.60
C SER A 280 -0.34 15.25 1.85
N GLU A 281 0.72 15.78 2.45
CA GLU A 281 1.29 15.25 3.70
C GLU A 281 0.26 15.25 4.82
N ARG A 282 -0.45 16.37 5.02
CA ARG A 282 -1.51 16.49 6.02
C ARG A 282 -2.62 15.46 5.78
N GLN A 283 -3.05 15.29 4.54
CA GLN A 283 -4.09 14.31 4.17
C GLN A 283 -3.61 12.86 4.35
N THR A 284 -2.34 12.55 4.05
CA THR A 284 -1.76 11.23 4.32
C THR A 284 -1.69 10.94 5.81
N ILE A 285 -1.29 11.90 6.65
CA ILE A 285 -1.28 11.74 8.11
C ILE A 285 -2.71 11.50 8.62
N PHE A 286 -3.70 12.26 8.13
CA PHE A 286 -5.11 12.04 8.47
C PHE A 286 -5.59 10.64 8.05
N LEU A 287 -5.25 10.20 6.83
CA LEU A 287 -5.57 8.87 6.32
C LEU A 287 -5.03 7.77 7.24
N MET A 288 -3.77 7.86 7.68
CA MET A 288 -3.17 6.86 8.57
C MET A 288 -3.85 6.82 9.95
N ARG A 289 -4.21 7.98 10.51
CA ARG A 289 -4.98 8.08 11.76
C ARG A 289 -6.38 7.47 11.60
N ALA A 290 -7.06 7.78 10.50
CA ALA A 290 -8.37 7.23 10.17
C ALA A 290 -8.33 5.70 10.00
N GLN A 291 -7.36 5.18 9.24
CA GLN A 291 -7.18 3.74 9.07
C GLN A 291 -6.91 3.02 10.40
N SER A 292 -6.07 3.59 11.25
CA SER A 292 -5.81 3.06 12.59
C SER A 292 -7.10 3.01 13.46
N ALA A 293 -7.93 4.04 13.39
CA ALA A 293 -9.21 4.10 14.10
C ALA A 293 -10.23 3.08 13.56
N VAL A 294 -10.36 2.97 12.23
CA VAL A 294 -11.22 1.99 11.57
C VAL A 294 -10.79 0.57 11.92
N PHE A 295 -9.50 0.28 11.82
CA PHE A 295 -8.94 -1.02 12.20
C PHE A 295 -9.26 -1.36 13.66
N SER A 296 -9.05 -0.41 14.57
CA SER A 296 -9.35 -0.58 16.00
C SER A 296 -10.83 -0.85 16.26
N ALA A 297 -11.74 -0.13 15.58
CA ALA A 297 -13.17 -0.34 15.70
C ALA A 297 -13.60 -1.72 15.17
N ALA A 298 -13.01 -2.17 14.06
CA ALA A 298 -13.23 -3.50 13.50
C ALA A 298 -12.73 -4.59 14.46
N GLN A 299 -11.55 -4.43 15.07
CA GLN A 299 -11.03 -5.35 16.08
C GLN A 299 -11.94 -5.42 17.31
N GLY A 300 -12.45 -4.29 17.80
CA GLY A 300 -13.40 -4.28 18.91
C GLY A 300 -14.71 -5.01 18.57
N LEU A 301 -15.16 -4.93 17.31
CA LEU A 301 -16.36 -5.65 16.85
C LEU A 301 -16.13 -7.16 16.75
N LEU A 302 -14.98 -7.58 16.21
CA LEU A 302 -14.57 -8.98 16.16
C LEU A 302 -14.42 -9.55 17.57
N TRP A 303 -13.73 -8.84 18.46
CA TRP A 303 -13.58 -9.23 19.86
C TRP A 303 -14.94 -9.39 20.55
N ALA A 304 -15.87 -8.45 20.37
CA ALA A 304 -17.20 -8.54 20.97
C ALA A 304 -18.00 -9.73 20.44
N THR A 305 -17.81 -10.04 19.14
CA THR A 305 -18.43 -11.18 18.47
C THR A 305 -17.91 -12.49 19.05
N ASP A 306 -16.60 -12.69 19.05
CA ASP A 306 -15.98 -13.91 19.59
C ASP A 306 -16.30 -14.09 21.09
N ARG A 307 -16.25 -13.00 21.85
CA ARG A 307 -16.44 -13.03 23.31
C ARG A 307 -17.87 -13.32 23.74
N TRP A 308 -18.89 -12.86 23.00
CA TRP A 308 -20.29 -12.94 23.42
C TRP A 308 -21.17 -13.83 22.54
N LEU A 309 -20.79 -14.09 21.29
CA LEU A 309 -21.51 -14.95 20.36
C LEU A 309 -20.79 -16.30 20.12
N GLY A 310 -19.54 -16.43 20.56
CA GLY A 310 -18.71 -17.61 20.36
C GLY A 310 -17.81 -17.49 19.12
N SER A 311 -16.88 -18.45 18.97
CA SER A 311 -15.98 -18.52 17.82
C SER A 311 -16.75 -18.81 16.51
N ASN A 312 -16.12 -18.48 15.38
CA ASN A 312 -16.65 -18.68 14.01
C ASN A 312 -17.91 -17.87 13.66
N GLN A 313 -18.19 -16.78 14.37
CA GLN A 313 -19.34 -15.89 14.06
C GLN A 313 -18.96 -14.67 13.23
N ARG A 314 -17.80 -14.69 12.56
CA ARG A 314 -17.28 -13.55 11.76
C ARG A 314 -18.25 -13.06 10.69
N ARG A 315 -19.07 -13.96 10.11
CA ARG A 315 -20.17 -13.60 9.18
C ARG A 315 -21.05 -12.48 9.74
N LEU A 316 -21.38 -12.53 11.03
CA LEU A 316 -22.24 -11.55 11.69
C LEU A 316 -21.57 -10.19 11.84
N SER A 317 -20.30 -10.16 12.25
CA SER A 317 -19.50 -8.92 12.32
C SER A 317 -19.37 -8.24 10.95
N LEU A 318 -19.19 -9.04 9.90
CA LEU A 318 -19.06 -8.52 8.54
C LEU A 318 -20.42 -8.07 7.98
N GLY A 319 -21.49 -8.83 8.23
CA GLY A 319 -22.84 -8.50 7.78
C GLY A 319 -23.33 -7.15 8.30
N VAL A 320 -23.09 -6.83 9.57
CA VAL A 320 -23.52 -5.53 10.14
C VAL A 320 -22.81 -4.31 9.53
N MET A 321 -21.73 -4.53 8.76
CA MET A 321 -20.95 -3.49 8.09
C MET A 321 -21.27 -3.34 6.60
N GLN A 322 -22.21 -4.12 6.04
CA GLN A 322 -22.57 -4.06 4.61
C GLN A 322 -23.52 -2.90 4.27
N GLY A 323 -23.49 -2.44 3.00
CA GLY A 323 -24.47 -1.48 2.45
C GLY A 323 -24.52 -0.15 3.20
N LEU A 324 -23.37 0.37 3.64
CA LEU A 324 -23.29 1.63 4.36
C LEU A 324 -23.21 2.81 3.37
N PRO A 325 -24.04 3.85 3.53
CA PRO A 325 -23.98 5.02 2.67
C PRO A 325 -22.74 5.87 2.95
N GLY A 326 -22.37 6.73 1.99
CA GLY A 326 -21.30 7.72 2.17
C GLY A 326 -19.89 7.17 1.95
N ILE A 327 -19.75 6.02 1.28
CA ILE A 327 -18.46 5.44 0.88
C ILE A 327 -18.25 5.76 -0.60
N ARG A 328 -17.32 6.68 -0.90
CA ARG A 328 -17.10 7.24 -2.26
C ARG A 328 -16.76 6.17 -3.30
N THR A 329 -16.00 5.15 -2.90
CA THR A 329 -15.62 4.04 -3.79
C THR A 329 -16.82 3.19 -4.19
N GLN A 330 -17.73 2.92 -3.24
CA GLN A 330 -19.00 2.22 -3.49
C GLN A 330 -19.95 3.07 -4.34
N GLU A 331 -20.03 4.37 -4.06
CA GLU A 331 -20.83 5.32 -4.85
C GLU A 331 -20.38 5.34 -6.32
N GLY A 332 -19.07 5.31 -6.59
CA GLY A 332 -18.52 5.22 -7.95
C GLY A 332 -18.91 3.93 -8.66
N ASN A 333 -18.86 2.78 -7.98
CA ASN A 333 -19.30 1.51 -8.56
C ASN A 333 -20.79 1.55 -8.92
N ILE A 334 -21.63 2.10 -8.03
CA ILE A 334 -23.06 2.25 -8.26
C ILE A 334 -23.32 3.24 -9.41
N ALA A 335 -22.57 4.33 -9.50
CA ALA A 335 -22.69 5.30 -10.59
C ALA A 335 -22.41 4.65 -11.95
N LEU A 336 -21.32 3.90 -12.07
CA LEU A 336 -20.99 3.17 -13.31
C LEU A 336 -22.09 2.18 -13.69
N ARG A 337 -22.59 1.42 -12.71
CA ARG A 337 -23.69 0.47 -12.89
C ARG A 337 -24.97 1.13 -13.37
N ARG A 338 -25.30 2.33 -12.88
CA ARG A 338 -26.48 3.09 -13.32
C ARG A 338 -26.37 3.52 -14.77
N VAL A 339 -25.22 4.06 -15.19
CA VAL A 339 -25.00 4.44 -16.59
C VAL A 339 -25.10 3.20 -17.49
N ALA A 340 -24.48 2.09 -17.08
CA ALA A 340 -24.54 0.84 -17.82
C ALA A 340 -25.96 0.25 -17.87
N HIS A 341 -26.72 0.32 -16.77
CA HIS A 341 -28.10 -0.17 -16.70
C HIS A 341 -29.01 0.63 -17.65
N ARG A 342 -28.87 1.95 -17.69
CA ARG A 342 -29.57 2.81 -18.64
C ARG A 342 -29.22 2.47 -20.09
N ALA A 343 -27.95 2.22 -20.38
CA ALA A 343 -27.50 1.81 -21.72
C ALA A 343 -28.02 0.43 -22.13
N ALA A 344 -28.11 -0.52 -21.19
CA ALA A 344 -28.67 -1.84 -21.44
C ALA A 344 -30.18 -1.83 -21.73
N GLN A 345 -30.90 -0.81 -21.24
CA GLN A 345 -32.34 -0.62 -21.52
C GLN A 345 -32.61 0.08 -22.85
N ASP A 346 -31.59 0.71 -23.45
CA ASP A 346 -31.67 1.39 -24.74
C ASP A 346 -31.04 0.53 -25.84
N ALA A 347 -31.86 0.05 -26.79
CA ALA A 347 -31.40 -0.84 -27.85
C ALA A 347 -30.32 -0.23 -28.75
N GLN A 348 -30.36 1.09 -28.95
CA GLN A 348 -29.38 1.79 -29.78
C GLN A 348 -28.06 1.97 -29.04
N ALA A 349 -28.10 2.29 -27.74
CA ALA A 349 -26.91 2.35 -26.89
C ALA A 349 -26.26 0.97 -26.73
N THR A 350 -27.06 -0.08 -26.50
CA THR A 350 -26.57 -1.45 -26.40
C THR A 350 -25.91 -1.92 -27.70
N SER A 351 -26.50 -1.63 -28.87
CA SER A 351 -25.88 -1.96 -30.16
C SER A 351 -24.56 -1.22 -30.34
N PHE A 352 -24.54 0.09 -30.06
CA PHE A 352 -23.35 0.92 -30.18
C PHE A 352 -22.19 0.39 -29.29
N VAL A 353 -22.48 0.07 -28.03
CA VAL A 353 -21.49 -0.48 -27.08
C VAL A 353 -21.03 -1.89 -27.46
N ARG A 354 -21.89 -2.69 -28.10
CA ARG A 354 -21.53 -4.03 -28.58
C ARG A 354 -20.54 -3.97 -29.74
N ASP A 355 -20.79 -3.05 -30.67
CA ASP A 355 -20.06 -2.93 -31.95
C ASP A 355 -18.67 -2.30 -31.78
N GLU A 356 -18.46 -1.48 -30.74
CA GLU A 356 -17.15 -0.93 -30.39
C GLU A 356 -16.43 -1.82 -29.36
N ASP A 357 -15.09 -1.88 -29.45
CA ASP A 357 -14.25 -2.41 -28.37
C ASP A 357 -14.02 -1.34 -27.28
N ALA A 358 -13.61 -1.73 -26.07
CA ALA A 358 -13.43 -0.74 -24.99
C ALA A 358 -12.33 0.30 -25.27
N GLY A 359 -11.29 -0.10 -26.02
CA GLY A 359 -10.19 0.78 -26.43
C GLY A 359 -10.63 1.90 -27.37
N SER A 360 -11.66 1.66 -28.17
CA SER A 360 -12.23 2.61 -29.13
C SER A 360 -13.50 3.28 -28.63
N LEU A 361 -14.21 2.68 -27.65
CA LEU A 361 -15.50 3.15 -27.14
C LEU A 361 -15.45 4.61 -26.67
N TRP A 362 -14.42 4.99 -25.91
CA TRP A 362 -14.28 6.37 -25.44
C TRP A 362 -14.25 7.37 -26.61
N GLY A 363 -13.40 7.10 -27.60
CA GLY A 363 -13.29 7.91 -28.80
C GLY A 363 -14.55 7.87 -29.66
N ALA A 364 -15.23 6.72 -29.72
CA ALA A 364 -16.48 6.54 -30.46
C ALA A 364 -17.60 7.43 -29.90
N VAL A 365 -17.79 7.42 -28.58
CA VAL A 365 -18.78 8.23 -27.86
C VAL A 365 -18.52 9.73 -28.05
N HIS A 366 -17.27 10.14 -28.18
CA HIS A 366 -16.88 11.53 -28.44
C HIS A 366 -16.85 11.92 -29.91
N SER A 367 -17.04 10.96 -30.82
CA SER A 367 -16.99 11.22 -32.26
C SER A 367 -18.36 11.58 -32.82
N LYS A 368 -18.38 12.08 -34.05
CA LYS A 368 -19.63 12.29 -34.83
C LYS A 368 -20.36 10.98 -35.17
N ARG A 369 -19.81 9.81 -34.79
CA ARG A 369 -20.45 8.50 -34.97
C ARG A 369 -21.52 8.23 -33.93
N LEU A 370 -21.48 8.91 -32.78
CA LEU A 370 -22.51 8.74 -31.74
C LEU A 370 -23.84 9.28 -32.26
N PRO A 371 -24.90 8.44 -32.33
CA PRO A 371 -26.22 8.91 -32.73
C PRO A 371 -26.81 9.91 -31.74
N ASP A 372 -27.48 10.96 -32.26
CA ASP A 372 -28.09 12.02 -31.44
C ASP A 372 -29.06 11.49 -30.38
N ALA A 373 -29.78 10.40 -30.69
CA ALA A 373 -30.72 9.75 -29.76
C ALA A 373 -30.04 9.22 -28.47
N ILE A 374 -28.75 8.90 -28.54
CA ILE A 374 -27.95 8.41 -27.41
C ILE A 374 -26.85 9.39 -27.01
N ALA A 375 -27.00 10.68 -27.33
CA ALA A 375 -26.08 11.73 -26.90
C ALA A 375 -25.88 11.75 -25.37
N TRP A 376 -26.93 11.36 -24.63
CA TRP A 376 -26.89 11.20 -23.18
C TRP A 376 -25.81 10.22 -22.69
N LEU A 377 -25.41 9.23 -23.50
CA LEU A 377 -24.37 8.27 -23.13
C LEU A 377 -23.02 8.96 -22.98
N ARG A 378 -22.70 9.92 -23.86
CA ARG A 378 -21.51 10.75 -23.73
C ARG A 378 -21.59 11.57 -22.45
N ASP A 379 -22.69 12.29 -22.26
CA ASP A 379 -22.83 13.21 -21.14
C ASP A 379 -22.74 12.47 -19.79
N ASP A 380 -23.41 11.31 -19.65
CA ASP A 380 -23.34 10.49 -18.43
C ASP A 380 -21.93 9.90 -18.18
N LEU A 381 -21.21 9.50 -19.24
CA LEU A 381 -19.84 8.98 -19.13
C LEU A 381 -18.83 10.11 -18.82
N ASP A 382 -19.03 11.30 -19.37
CA ASP A 382 -18.23 12.48 -19.08
C ASP A 382 -18.38 12.90 -17.61
N ASP A 383 -19.61 12.92 -17.10
CA ASP A 383 -19.91 13.18 -15.69
C ASP A 383 -19.25 12.14 -14.78
N PHE A 384 -19.30 10.85 -15.15
CA PHE A 384 -18.62 9.79 -14.43
C PHE A 384 -17.09 10.00 -14.40
N MET A 385 -16.49 10.34 -15.52
CA MET A 385 -15.04 10.54 -15.63
C MET A 385 -14.57 11.81 -14.95
N ALA A 386 -15.38 12.87 -14.95
CA ALA A 386 -15.11 14.09 -14.19
C ALA A 386 -15.06 13.83 -12.68
N GLU A 387 -15.96 12.98 -12.17
CA GLU A 387 -16.07 12.67 -10.74
C GLU A 387 -15.09 11.59 -10.28
N TYR A 388 -14.93 10.51 -11.05
CA TYR A 388 -14.20 9.30 -10.64
C TYR A 388 -12.93 9.02 -11.44
N GLY A 389 -12.66 9.78 -12.50
CA GLY A 389 -11.58 9.46 -13.43
C GLY A 389 -10.16 9.64 -12.88
N HIS A 390 -10.00 10.22 -11.68
CA HIS A 390 -8.71 10.33 -10.98
C HIS A 390 -8.21 9.00 -10.41
N ARG A 391 -9.04 7.96 -10.41
CA ARG A 391 -8.71 6.63 -9.87
C ARG A 391 -7.90 5.79 -10.86
N ALA A 392 -7.26 4.75 -10.34
CA ALA A 392 -6.44 3.83 -11.11
C ALA A 392 -6.27 2.49 -10.35
N ALA A 393 -5.80 1.45 -11.05
CA ALA A 393 -5.12 0.34 -10.37
C ALA A 393 -3.76 0.84 -9.85
N GLY A 394 -3.34 0.40 -8.66
CA GLY A 394 -2.12 0.88 -8.02
C GLY A 394 -2.15 2.38 -7.70
N GLU A 395 -3.32 2.96 -7.41
CA GLU A 395 -3.57 4.42 -7.38
C GLU A 395 -2.61 5.29 -6.51
N LEU A 396 -1.92 4.72 -5.52
CA LEU A 396 -0.89 5.44 -4.75
C LEU A 396 0.45 5.60 -5.48
N GLU A 397 0.69 4.83 -6.53
CA GLU A 397 1.84 5.03 -7.42
C GLU A 397 1.51 6.17 -8.40
N ALA A 398 2.32 7.22 -8.32
CA ALA A 398 2.19 8.41 -9.16
C ALA A 398 2.40 8.11 -10.64
N ALA A 399 3.16 7.07 -11.00
CA ALA A 399 3.42 6.68 -12.39
C ALA A 399 2.22 5.99 -13.05
N GLU A 400 1.33 5.35 -12.28
CA GLU A 400 0.18 4.61 -12.83
C GLU A 400 -0.80 5.56 -13.54
N PRO A 401 -1.23 5.23 -14.76
CA PRO A 401 -2.19 6.04 -15.51
C PRO A 401 -3.53 6.09 -14.81
N ARG A 402 -4.15 7.27 -14.80
CA ARG A 402 -5.51 7.46 -14.25
C ARG A 402 -6.57 7.10 -15.29
N TRP A 403 -7.80 6.78 -14.86
CA TRP A 403 -8.89 6.48 -15.80
C TRP A 403 -9.14 7.63 -16.78
N VAL A 404 -9.03 8.91 -16.37
CA VAL A 404 -9.10 10.04 -17.32
C VAL A 404 -8.00 10.04 -18.38
N GLU A 405 -6.84 9.42 -18.11
CA GLU A 405 -5.73 9.33 -19.05
C GLU A 405 -5.82 8.06 -19.92
N GLN A 406 -6.40 6.97 -19.38
CA GLN A 406 -6.65 5.70 -20.06
C GLN A 406 -8.09 5.21 -19.76
N PRO A 407 -9.11 5.76 -20.44
CA PRO A 407 -10.52 5.44 -20.19
C PRO A 407 -10.89 3.98 -20.43
N GLU A 408 -10.19 3.32 -21.36
CA GLU A 408 -10.32 1.89 -21.61
C GLU A 408 -10.21 1.07 -20.32
N LEU A 409 -9.52 1.59 -19.29
CA LEU A 409 -9.31 0.85 -18.06
C LEU A 409 -10.60 0.56 -17.27
N ILE A 410 -11.61 1.42 -17.39
CA ILE A 410 -12.89 1.30 -16.70
C ILE A 410 -14.04 0.96 -17.65
N LEU A 411 -13.88 1.32 -18.94
CA LEU A 411 -14.90 1.09 -19.95
C LEU A 411 -15.12 -0.39 -20.30
N ASP A 412 -14.12 -1.24 -20.09
CA ASP A 412 -14.29 -2.69 -20.22
C ASP A 412 -15.40 -3.23 -19.32
N THR A 413 -15.42 -2.80 -18.05
CA THR A 413 -16.48 -3.21 -17.12
C THR A 413 -17.79 -2.52 -17.39
N PHE A 414 -17.77 -1.25 -17.79
CA PHE A 414 -18.98 -0.59 -18.26
C PHE A 414 -19.64 -1.42 -19.38
N ARG A 415 -18.85 -1.84 -20.37
CA ARG A 415 -19.30 -2.67 -21.49
C ARG A 415 -19.84 -4.02 -21.01
N ASP A 416 -19.16 -4.68 -20.07
CA ASP A 416 -19.65 -5.92 -19.48
C ASP A 416 -21.04 -5.75 -18.84
N TYR A 417 -21.23 -4.71 -18.03
CA TYR A 417 -22.51 -4.40 -17.40
C TYR A 417 -23.63 -4.06 -18.39
N VAL A 418 -23.30 -3.48 -19.55
CA VAL A 418 -24.27 -3.21 -20.63
C VAL A 418 -24.67 -4.51 -21.34
N LEU A 419 -23.70 -5.39 -21.61
CA LEU A 419 -23.91 -6.61 -22.39
C LEU A 419 -24.53 -7.76 -21.58
N HIS A 420 -24.43 -7.71 -20.24
CA HIS A 420 -24.96 -8.70 -19.31
C HIS A 420 -25.89 -8.05 -18.25
N PRO A 421 -27.04 -7.48 -18.68
CA PRO A 421 -27.94 -6.72 -17.80
C PRO A 421 -28.50 -7.53 -16.62
N GLU A 422 -28.61 -8.85 -16.75
CA GLU A 422 -29.04 -9.74 -15.67
C GLU A 422 -28.09 -9.76 -14.46
N ARG A 423 -26.85 -9.30 -14.65
CA ARG A 423 -25.83 -9.14 -13.59
C ARG A 423 -25.68 -7.70 -13.13
N ASN A 424 -26.48 -6.79 -13.69
CA ASN A 424 -26.38 -5.36 -13.47
C ASN A 424 -27.74 -4.73 -13.18
N ASP A 425 -28.34 -5.12 -12.05
CA ASP A 425 -29.42 -4.38 -11.40
C ASP A 425 -28.85 -3.61 -10.18
N PRO A 426 -28.69 -2.28 -10.28
CA PRO A 426 -28.18 -1.46 -9.18
C PRO A 426 -29.08 -1.49 -7.93
N ASP A 427 -30.40 -1.56 -8.12
CA ASP A 427 -31.36 -1.48 -7.01
C ASP A 427 -31.41 -2.81 -6.26
N GLU A 428 -31.42 -3.93 -6.98
CA GLU A 428 -31.33 -5.27 -6.38
C GLU A 428 -30.02 -5.45 -5.59
N PHE A 429 -28.91 -4.96 -6.13
CA PHE A 429 -27.61 -4.97 -5.46
C PHE A 429 -27.63 -4.20 -4.13
N ILE A 430 -28.19 -2.98 -4.14
CA ILE A 430 -28.32 -2.16 -2.93
C ILE A 430 -29.25 -2.83 -1.91
N GLU A 431 -30.39 -3.38 -2.36
CA GLU A 431 -31.35 -4.04 -1.48
C GLU A 431 -30.75 -5.28 -0.80
N ARG A 432 -30.03 -6.13 -1.55
CA ARG A 432 -29.33 -7.32 -1.00
C ARG A 432 -28.39 -6.95 0.14
N GLN A 433 -27.56 -5.92 -0.04
CA GLN A 433 -26.62 -5.49 1.01
C GLN A 433 -27.33 -4.94 2.25
N GLN A 434 -28.42 -4.17 2.06
CA GLN A 434 -29.20 -3.64 3.17
C GLN A 434 -29.99 -4.72 3.91
N ALA A 435 -30.48 -5.75 3.21
CA ALA A 435 -31.12 -6.92 3.79
C ALA A 435 -30.12 -7.72 4.65
N ALA A 436 -28.96 -8.10 4.08
CA ALA A 436 -27.92 -8.82 4.81
C ALA A 436 -27.47 -8.11 6.10
N ARG A 437 -27.39 -6.77 6.07
CA ARG A 437 -27.11 -5.97 7.27
C ARG A 437 -28.21 -6.07 8.33
N ARG A 438 -29.48 -5.92 7.91
CA ARG A 438 -30.64 -6.00 8.82
C ARG A 438 -30.73 -7.37 9.47
N ASP A 439 -30.54 -8.43 8.69
CA ASP A 439 -30.61 -9.81 9.15
C ASP A 439 -29.49 -10.13 10.15
N ALA A 440 -28.25 -9.72 9.84
CA ALA A 440 -27.13 -9.89 10.75
C ALA A 440 -27.34 -9.14 12.08
N GLU A 441 -27.87 -7.92 12.04
CA GLU A 441 -28.14 -7.13 13.25
C GLU A 441 -29.26 -7.76 14.10
N ALA A 442 -30.33 -8.23 13.46
CA ALA A 442 -31.43 -8.93 14.13
C ALA A 442 -30.97 -10.24 14.79
N GLU A 443 -30.16 -11.04 14.08
CA GLU A 443 -29.62 -12.29 14.58
C GLU A 443 -28.70 -12.08 15.80
N ILE A 444 -27.82 -11.08 15.75
CA ILE A 444 -26.96 -10.70 16.89
C ILE A 444 -27.82 -10.28 18.09
N GLN A 445 -28.81 -9.43 17.86
CA GLN A 445 -29.70 -8.94 18.92
C GLN A 445 -30.44 -10.09 19.58
N GLU A 446 -30.99 -11.01 18.80
CA GLU A 446 -31.70 -12.19 19.30
C GLU A 446 -30.80 -13.06 20.15
N ARG A 447 -29.63 -13.43 19.64
CA ARG A 447 -28.65 -14.30 20.33
C ARG A 447 -28.18 -13.69 21.64
N LEU A 448 -27.85 -12.40 21.67
CA LEU A 448 -27.43 -11.71 22.89
C LEU A 448 -28.57 -11.60 23.90
N SER A 449 -29.81 -11.42 23.44
CA SER A 449 -30.99 -11.28 24.32
C SER A 449 -31.32 -12.54 25.09
N ARG A 450 -30.89 -13.73 24.63
CA ARG A 450 -31.06 -15.01 25.33
C ARG A 450 -30.17 -15.14 26.58
N HIS A 451 -29.20 -14.26 26.79
CA HIS A 451 -28.31 -14.27 27.95
C HIS A 451 -28.90 -13.47 29.13
N PRO A 452 -28.65 -13.85 30.40
CA PRO A 452 -29.15 -13.12 31.59
C PRO A 452 -28.79 -11.62 31.64
N MET A 453 -27.65 -11.23 31.06
CA MET A 453 -27.21 -9.83 30.89
C MET A 453 -27.43 -9.29 29.46
N GLY A 454 -28.34 -9.90 28.70
CA GLY A 454 -28.49 -9.70 27.26
C GLY A 454 -28.77 -8.26 26.85
N ARG A 455 -29.62 -7.55 27.61
CA ARG A 455 -29.91 -6.12 27.36
C ARG A 455 -28.66 -5.24 27.48
N LEU A 456 -27.80 -5.49 28.46
CA LEU A 456 -26.56 -4.73 28.64
C LEU A 456 -25.56 -5.07 27.53
N ARG A 457 -25.35 -6.36 27.25
CA ARG A 457 -24.45 -6.81 26.17
C ARG A 457 -24.88 -6.27 24.81
N TRP A 458 -26.17 -6.29 24.50
CA TRP A 458 -26.71 -5.69 23.28
C TRP A 458 -26.44 -4.18 23.21
N ARG A 459 -26.63 -3.45 24.31
CA ARG A 459 -26.33 -2.00 24.33
C ARG A 459 -24.85 -1.72 24.06
N LEU A 460 -23.94 -2.51 24.65
CA LEU A 460 -22.51 -2.38 24.41
C LEU A 460 -22.14 -2.77 22.97
N PHE A 461 -22.68 -3.88 22.47
CA PHE A 461 -22.44 -4.35 21.10
C PHE A 461 -22.96 -3.33 20.07
N ARG A 462 -24.17 -2.80 20.28
CA ARG A 462 -24.76 -1.77 19.42
C ARG A 462 -23.94 -0.47 19.46
N ALA A 463 -23.38 -0.10 20.61
CA ALA A 463 -22.45 1.02 20.70
C ALA A 463 -21.20 0.78 19.82
N GLN A 464 -20.64 -0.43 19.85
CA GLN A 464 -19.51 -0.82 19.00
C GLN A 464 -19.87 -0.81 17.51
N ILE A 465 -21.03 -1.35 17.12
CA ILE A 465 -21.54 -1.25 15.74
C ILE A 465 -21.65 0.21 15.32
N THR A 466 -22.22 1.07 16.19
CA THR A 466 -22.41 2.49 15.89
C THR A 466 -21.07 3.18 15.69
N GLN A 467 -20.07 2.90 16.52
CA GLN A 467 -18.72 3.44 16.38
C GLN A 467 -18.06 2.96 15.07
N ALA A 468 -18.09 1.66 14.79
CA ALA A 468 -17.53 1.09 13.57
C ALA A 468 -18.18 1.70 12.31
N ARG A 469 -19.52 1.78 12.26
CA ARG A 469 -20.26 2.39 11.14
C ARG A 469 -19.94 3.88 10.96
N ARG A 470 -19.72 4.63 12.05
CA ARG A 470 -19.35 6.06 11.98
C ARG A 470 -17.94 6.27 11.41
N LEU A 471 -17.02 5.36 11.69
CA LEU A 471 -15.65 5.44 11.20
C LEU A 471 -15.50 4.86 9.79
N GLN A 472 -16.40 3.97 9.36
CA GLN A 472 -16.30 3.26 8.09
C GLN A 472 -16.10 4.18 6.86
N PRO A 473 -16.80 5.32 6.68
CA PRO A 473 -16.54 6.22 5.56
C PRO A 473 -15.10 6.75 5.52
N LEU A 474 -14.47 6.93 6.69
CA LEU A 474 -13.09 7.41 6.79
C LEU A 474 -12.05 6.36 6.37
N ARG A 475 -12.48 5.12 6.11
CA ARG A 475 -11.60 4.07 5.61
C ARG A 475 -11.11 4.36 4.20
N GLU A 476 -12.01 4.83 3.33
CA GLU A 476 -11.76 4.97 1.89
C GLU A 476 -11.81 6.45 1.46
N ASN A 477 -12.71 7.26 2.02
CA ASN A 477 -12.92 8.64 1.56
C ASN A 477 -11.69 9.56 1.68
N PRO A 478 -10.84 9.45 2.73
CA PRO A 478 -9.62 10.26 2.81
C PRO A 478 -8.62 9.90 1.71
N LYS A 479 -8.51 8.61 1.38
CA LYS A 479 -7.67 8.15 0.27
C LYS A 479 -8.22 8.70 -1.05
N PHE A 480 -9.53 8.57 -1.28
CA PHE A 480 -10.21 9.11 -2.45
C PHE A 480 -9.91 10.61 -2.66
N THR A 481 -10.07 11.41 -1.61
CA THR A 481 -9.84 12.87 -1.65
C THR A 481 -8.36 13.21 -1.89
N LEU A 482 -7.44 12.46 -1.26
CA LEU A 482 -6.00 12.58 -1.52
C LEU A 482 -5.65 12.28 -2.99
N LEU A 483 -6.30 11.30 -3.61
CA LEU A 483 -6.05 10.92 -5.00
C LEU A 483 -6.55 11.96 -6.01
N GLU A 484 -7.64 12.66 -5.72
CA GLU A 484 -8.09 13.80 -6.53
C GLU A 484 -7.02 14.90 -6.59
N LEU A 485 -6.41 15.22 -5.44
CA LEU A 485 -5.29 16.15 -5.37
C LEU A 485 -4.05 15.61 -6.09
N SER A 486 -3.74 14.33 -5.89
CA SER A 486 -2.61 13.65 -6.55
C SER A 486 -2.71 13.70 -8.08
N LEU A 487 -3.91 13.58 -8.66
CA LEU A 487 -4.10 13.76 -10.11
C LEU A 487 -3.65 15.18 -10.55
N GLN A 488 -4.02 16.23 -9.82
CA GLN A 488 -3.62 17.59 -10.18
C GLN A 488 -2.10 17.79 -10.10
N GLN A 489 -1.46 17.22 -9.07
CA GLN A 489 0.01 17.19 -8.95
C GLN A 489 0.66 16.43 -10.11
N ARG A 490 0.10 15.28 -10.49
CA ARG A 490 0.57 14.49 -11.63
C ARG A 490 0.55 15.27 -12.93
N LEU A 491 -0.52 16.03 -13.19
CA LEU A 491 -0.60 16.88 -14.38
C LEU A 491 0.47 17.99 -14.38
N LEU A 492 0.89 18.49 -13.21
CA LEU A 492 2.00 19.45 -13.11
C LEU A 492 3.37 18.79 -13.31
N TRP A 493 3.57 17.55 -12.83
CA TRP A 493 4.78 16.78 -13.12
C TRP A 493 4.91 16.48 -14.62
N ARG A 494 3.81 16.14 -15.28
CA ARG A 494 3.76 15.93 -16.74
C ARG A 494 4.11 17.20 -17.51
N GLU A 495 3.52 18.33 -17.14
CA GLU A 495 3.85 19.63 -17.75
C GLU A 495 5.34 19.96 -17.64
N LEU A 496 5.97 19.71 -16.48
CA LEU A 496 7.42 19.89 -16.33
C LEU A 496 8.21 18.92 -17.20
N ALA A 497 7.78 17.66 -17.26
CA ALA A 497 8.44 16.63 -18.06
C ALA A 497 8.44 17.00 -19.55
N ASP A 498 7.30 17.41 -20.11
CA ASP A 498 7.17 17.79 -21.51
C ASP A 498 8.13 18.95 -21.85
N ARG A 499 8.19 19.99 -21.01
CA ARG A 499 9.12 21.11 -21.19
C ARG A 499 10.59 20.72 -21.04
N TRP A 500 10.88 19.70 -20.25
CA TRP A 500 12.25 19.20 -20.05
C TRP A 500 12.72 18.35 -21.23
N ILE A 501 11.82 17.62 -21.88
CA ILE A 501 12.09 16.90 -23.13
C ILE A 501 12.46 17.90 -24.23
N GLU A 502 11.69 18.97 -24.40
CA GLU A 502 11.97 20.02 -25.41
C GLU A 502 13.37 20.65 -25.24
N ARG A 503 13.87 20.71 -24.01
CA ARG A 503 15.21 21.23 -23.66
C ARG A 503 16.29 20.16 -23.60
N GLY A 504 15.96 18.88 -23.86
CA GLY A 504 16.90 17.77 -23.82
C GLY A 504 17.42 17.44 -22.42
N LEU A 505 16.65 17.74 -21.37
CA LEU A 505 17.02 17.47 -19.97
C LEU A 505 16.63 16.04 -19.53
N ILE A 506 15.57 15.49 -20.11
CA ILE A 506 15.12 14.09 -19.97
C ILE A 506 14.71 13.55 -21.34
N ASP A 507 14.56 12.24 -21.47
CA ASP A 507 14.33 11.58 -22.77
C ASP A 507 12.86 11.09 -22.94
N ASP A 508 12.16 10.77 -21.84
CA ASP A 508 10.79 10.24 -21.81
C ASP A 508 9.93 10.98 -20.76
N PRO A 509 8.64 11.24 -20.99
CA PRO A 509 7.80 11.96 -20.02
C PRO A 509 7.60 11.20 -18.71
N ASN A 510 7.84 9.88 -18.68
CA ASN A 510 7.82 9.07 -17.47
C ASN A 510 9.15 9.13 -16.69
N ASP A 511 10.21 9.70 -17.26
CA ASP A 511 11.50 9.87 -16.57
C ASP A 511 11.34 10.70 -15.28
N VAL A 512 10.34 11.59 -15.23
CA VAL A 512 10.00 12.40 -14.05
C VAL A 512 9.71 11.55 -12.81
N TYR A 513 9.12 10.36 -12.97
CA TYR A 513 8.80 9.48 -11.84
C TYR A 513 10.03 8.82 -11.24
N TYR A 514 11.12 8.72 -12.00
CA TYR A 514 12.39 8.16 -11.54
C TYR A 514 13.29 9.18 -10.81
N LEU A 515 12.81 10.41 -10.63
CA LEU A 515 13.46 11.45 -9.85
C LEU A 515 12.83 11.54 -8.46
N LEU A 516 13.64 11.84 -7.43
CA LEU A 516 13.15 12.24 -6.12
C LEU A 516 12.52 13.64 -6.19
N PHE A 517 11.63 13.96 -5.26
CA PHE A 517 11.04 15.29 -5.17
C PHE A 517 12.11 16.40 -5.04
N GLU A 518 13.18 16.16 -4.29
CA GLU A 518 14.33 17.06 -4.16
C GLU A 518 15.14 17.19 -5.45
N GLU A 519 15.21 16.12 -6.24
CA GLU A 519 15.89 16.10 -7.53
C GLU A 519 15.10 16.94 -8.56
N LEU A 520 13.77 16.89 -8.53
CA LEU A 520 12.92 17.81 -9.31
C LEU A 520 13.25 19.27 -8.98
N ALA A 521 13.44 19.60 -7.68
CA ALA A 521 13.81 20.93 -7.24
C ALA A 521 15.18 21.36 -7.81
N THR A 522 16.14 20.44 -7.82
CA THR A 522 17.49 20.67 -8.32
C THR A 522 17.50 20.88 -9.83
N LEU A 523 16.81 20.01 -10.59
CA LEU A 523 16.71 20.11 -12.04
C LEU A 523 15.96 21.40 -12.47
N THR A 524 14.90 21.77 -11.74
CA THR A 524 14.17 23.03 -11.96
C THR A 524 15.07 24.26 -11.75
N ARG A 525 15.89 24.27 -10.69
CA ARG A 525 16.74 25.42 -10.35
C ARG A 525 17.95 25.55 -11.27
N ARG A 526 18.51 24.42 -11.72
CA ARG A 526 19.77 24.31 -12.48
C ARG A 526 19.59 23.73 -13.89
N SER A 527 18.42 23.92 -14.50
CA SER A 527 18.08 23.40 -15.83
C SER A 527 19.03 23.86 -16.96
N GLY A 528 19.77 24.95 -16.77
CA GLY A 528 20.78 25.42 -17.72
C GLY A 528 22.18 24.81 -17.54
N ASP A 529 22.40 23.91 -16.58
CA ASP A 529 23.70 23.26 -16.35
C ASP A 529 23.77 21.89 -17.06
N PRO A 530 24.57 21.75 -18.15
CA PRO A 530 24.68 20.50 -18.89
C PRO A 530 25.20 19.32 -18.05
N MET A 531 26.00 19.59 -17.02
CA MET A 531 26.53 18.55 -16.14
C MET A 531 25.41 17.97 -15.27
N ILE A 532 24.53 18.82 -14.74
CA ILE A 532 23.38 18.37 -13.93
C ILE A 532 22.40 17.57 -14.80
N ALA A 533 22.12 18.04 -16.02
CA ALA A 533 21.27 17.31 -16.96
C ALA A 533 21.84 15.91 -17.30
N ALA A 534 23.13 15.83 -17.61
CA ALA A 534 23.78 14.54 -17.91
C ALA A 534 23.77 13.57 -16.71
N ARG A 535 23.99 14.08 -15.49
CA ARG A 535 23.90 13.28 -14.25
C ARG A 535 22.50 12.76 -14.00
N MET A 536 21.49 13.62 -14.14
CA MET A 536 20.09 13.22 -13.99
C MET A 536 19.69 12.13 -14.98
N ARG A 537 20.02 12.28 -16.26
CA ARG A 537 19.74 11.26 -17.28
C ARG A 537 20.42 9.92 -16.97
N SER A 538 21.68 9.97 -16.53
CA SER A 538 22.41 8.76 -16.12
C SER A 538 21.72 8.06 -14.93
N ARG A 539 21.33 8.84 -13.91
CA ARG A 539 20.62 8.34 -12.73
C ARG A 539 19.23 7.77 -13.05
N ILE A 540 18.44 8.49 -13.86
CA ILE A 540 17.13 8.02 -14.36
C ILE A 540 17.29 6.67 -15.05
N ARG A 541 18.27 6.53 -15.96
CA ARG A 541 18.51 5.27 -16.67
C ARG A 541 18.85 4.13 -15.72
N ARG A 542 19.72 4.36 -14.72
CA ARG A 542 20.06 3.34 -13.71
C ARG A 542 18.85 2.92 -12.90
N ARG A 543 18.08 3.89 -12.37
CA ARG A 543 16.87 3.61 -11.60
C ARG A 543 15.81 2.89 -12.43
N ARG A 544 15.61 3.27 -13.69
CA ARG A 544 14.69 2.55 -14.58
C ARG A 544 15.06 1.07 -14.72
N LEU A 545 16.35 0.77 -14.96
CA LEU A 545 16.83 -0.62 -15.03
C LEU A 545 16.64 -1.37 -13.71
N GLN A 546 16.98 -0.74 -12.58
CA GLN A 546 16.80 -1.31 -11.24
C GLN A 546 15.32 -1.63 -10.95
N PHE A 547 14.42 -0.74 -11.32
CA PHE A 547 12.98 -0.89 -11.14
C PHE A 547 12.39 -2.02 -11.98
N GLU A 548 12.79 -2.11 -13.24
CA GLU A 548 12.36 -3.22 -14.10
C GLU A 548 12.87 -4.56 -13.57
N GLU A 549 14.02 -4.59 -12.89
CA GLU A 549 14.50 -5.79 -12.22
C GLU A 549 13.67 -6.12 -10.97
N TRP A 550 13.36 -5.13 -10.13
CA TRP A 550 12.51 -5.33 -8.95
C TRP A 550 11.11 -5.84 -9.29
N LYS A 551 10.51 -5.34 -10.38
CA LYS A 551 9.21 -5.79 -10.86
C LYS A 551 9.17 -7.29 -11.21
N LYS A 552 10.29 -7.88 -11.63
CA LYS A 552 10.39 -9.32 -11.94
C LYS A 552 10.45 -10.19 -10.69
N SER A 553 10.83 -9.61 -9.54
CA SER A 553 11.05 -10.36 -8.30
C SER A 553 9.80 -10.37 -7.41
N LEU A 554 9.51 -11.53 -6.81
CA LEU A 554 8.51 -11.62 -5.76
C LEU A 554 9.10 -11.08 -4.46
N ALA A 555 8.58 -9.93 -4.01
CA ALA A 555 8.94 -9.38 -2.71
C ALA A 555 8.65 -10.38 -1.58
N PRO A 556 9.64 -10.69 -0.71
CA PRO A 556 9.43 -11.52 0.47
C PRO A 556 8.33 -10.95 1.38
N PRO A 557 7.45 -11.77 1.96
CA PRO A 557 6.37 -11.30 2.82
C PRO A 557 6.90 -10.71 4.15
N LEU A 558 8.03 -11.23 4.63
CA LEU A 558 8.66 -10.83 5.89
C LEU A 558 10.16 -10.60 5.72
N ARG A 559 10.68 -9.62 6.46
CA ARG A 559 12.10 -9.33 6.59
C ARG A 559 12.46 -9.09 8.06
N ASP A 560 13.68 -9.43 8.42
CA ASP A 560 14.22 -9.23 9.75
C ASP A 560 14.60 -7.76 10.01
N ARG A 561 15.15 -7.44 11.19
CA ARG A 561 15.55 -6.06 11.53
C ARG A 561 16.60 -5.47 10.59
N TYR A 562 17.36 -6.32 9.89
CA TYR A 562 18.38 -5.93 8.91
C TYR A 562 17.81 -5.82 7.50
N GLY A 563 16.54 -6.15 7.29
CA GLY A 563 15.93 -6.15 5.97
C GLY A 563 16.20 -7.41 5.18
N ASP A 564 16.79 -8.44 5.77
CA ASP A 564 17.03 -9.70 5.08
C ASP A 564 15.74 -10.54 5.05
N PRO A 565 15.44 -11.22 3.93
CA PRO A 565 14.25 -12.07 3.83
C PRO A 565 14.24 -13.15 4.92
N ILE A 566 13.14 -13.24 5.66
CA ILE A 566 12.92 -14.36 6.58
C ILE A 566 12.25 -15.48 5.78
N ALA A 567 12.86 -16.66 5.74
CA ALA A 567 12.20 -17.84 5.20
C ALA A 567 10.94 -18.11 6.02
N ALA A 568 9.78 -18.16 5.36
CA ALA A 568 8.57 -18.69 5.97
C ALA A 568 8.91 -20.07 6.56
N ALA A 569 8.57 -20.28 7.83
CA ALA A 569 8.75 -21.57 8.47
C ALA A 569 8.07 -22.62 7.58
N SER A 570 8.81 -23.66 7.20
CA SER A 570 8.25 -24.76 6.42
C SER A 570 7.04 -25.34 7.14
N ALA A 571 6.05 -25.82 6.38
CA ALA A 571 4.79 -26.38 6.87
C ALA A 571 4.96 -27.42 8.01
N GLU A 572 6.15 -28.05 8.11
CA GLU A 572 6.56 -28.96 9.18
C GLU A 572 6.53 -28.35 10.60
N THR A 573 6.75 -27.03 10.75
CA THR A 573 6.74 -26.37 12.08
C THR A 573 5.36 -25.85 12.50
N ALA A 574 4.44 -25.70 11.54
CA ALA A 574 3.05 -25.40 11.85
C ALA A 574 2.35 -26.64 12.45
N GLU A 575 2.61 -27.84 11.93
CA GLU A 575 2.01 -29.08 12.43
C GLU A 575 2.29 -29.34 13.93
N GLU A 576 3.49 -29.02 14.41
CA GLU A 576 3.85 -29.21 15.82
C GLU A 576 3.22 -28.17 16.78
N SER A 577 2.91 -26.96 16.30
CA SER A 577 2.42 -25.86 17.15
C SER A 577 0.90 -25.71 17.19
N PHE A 578 0.19 -26.36 16.26
CA PHE A 578 -1.28 -26.49 16.28
C PHE A 578 -1.75 -27.74 17.06
N ALA A 579 -0.86 -28.71 17.32
CA ALA A 579 -1.18 -29.95 18.05
C ALA A 579 -1.48 -29.73 19.54
N GLU A 580 -1.01 -28.65 20.17
CA GLU A 580 -1.09 -28.50 21.64
C GLU A 580 -2.44 -27.95 22.15
N ASN A 581 -3.41 -27.63 21.29
CA ASN A 581 -4.72 -27.06 21.71
C ASN A 581 -5.96 -27.63 21.03
N GLN A 582 -5.91 -28.84 20.44
CA GLN A 582 -7.12 -29.56 20.01
C GLN A 582 -7.33 -30.82 20.84
N ILE A 583 -8.49 -30.85 21.49
CA ILE A 583 -9.05 -32.02 22.16
C ILE A 583 -9.43 -33.03 21.07
N ASP A 584 -8.87 -34.24 21.18
CA ASP A 584 -9.26 -35.52 20.58
C ASP A 584 -10.17 -35.47 19.34
N ASP A 585 -9.55 -35.44 18.15
CA ASP A 585 -10.10 -36.07 16.95
C ASP A 585 -8.96 -36.88 16.30
N PRO A 586 -9.20 -38.13 15.86
CA PRO A 586 -8.13 -39.07 15.53
C PRO A 586 -7.39 -38.65 14.25
N GLU A 587 -6.06 -38.69 14.34
CA GLU A 587 -5.07 -38.47 13.28
C GLU A 587 -5.44 -39.20 11.99
N ILE A 588 -5.55 -38.44 10.90
CA ILE A 588 -5.31 -38.95 9.55
C ILE A 588 -3.99 -38.35 9.09
N GLU A 589 -2.89 -39.07 9.33
CA GLU A 589 -1.65 -38.89 8.59
C GLU A 589 -1.93 -39.24 7.12
N ALA A 590 -2.12 -38.23 6.27
CA ALA A 590 -2.26 -38.45 4.84
C ALA A 590 -0.87 -38.49 4.21
N GLU A 591 -0.40 -39.71 3.89
CA GLU A 591 0.57 -39.92 2.82
C GLU A 591 0.13 -39.12 1.60
N GLN A 592 0.99 -38.23 1.08
CA GLN A 592 0.70 -37.46 -0.13
C GLN A 592 0.70 -38.41 -1.34
N ASP A 593 -0.47 -38.93 -1.67
CA ASP A 593 -0.76 -39.63 -2.91
C ASP A 593 -0.69 -38.63 -4.09
N PRO A 594 0.14 -38.86 -5.12
CA PRO A 594 0.22 -37.98 -6.30
C PRO A 594 -1.08 -37.89 -7.10
N ASP A 595 -2.08 -38.73 -6.83
CA ASP A 595 -3.42 -38.67 -7.44
C ASP A 595 -4.46 -37.89 -6.60
N LEU A 596 -4.09 -37.36 -5.41
CA LEU A 596 -4.98 -36.51 -4.61
C LEU A 596 -4.95 -35.05 -5.08
N PRO A 597 -6.12 -34.38 -5.17
CA PRO A 597 -6.21 -33.01 -5.65
C PRO A 597 -5.48 -32.04 -4.69
N LEU A 598 -4.49 -31.32 -5.22
CA LEU A 598 -3.68 -30.35 -4.48
C LEU A 598 -4.60 -29.28 -3.85
N THR A 599 -4.62 -29.21 -2.52
CA THR A 599 -5.42 -28.25 -1.78
C THR A 599 -4.52 -27.19 -1.15
N LEU A 600 -4.70 -25.95 -1.59
CA LEU A 600 -4.06 -24.77 -1.03
C LEU A 600 -4.96 -24.18 0.07
N ARG A 601 -4.35 -23.65 1.13
CA ARG A 601 -5.05 -22.99 2.23
C ARG A 601 -4.74 -21.51 2.25
N GLY A 602 -5.75 -20.71 2.58
CA GLY A 602 -5.64 -19.28 2.85
C GLY A 602 -6.63 -18.84 3.92
N ILE A 603 -6.94 -17.56 3.92
CA ILE A 603 -7.88 -16.92 4.83
C ILE A 603 -9.26 -16.86 4.15
N ALA A 604 -10.27 -17.42 4.80
CA ALA A 604 -11.68 -17.27 4.41
C ALA A 604 -12.08 -15.78 4.42
N ALA A 605 -12.34 -15.21 3.24
CA ALA A 605 -12.62 -13.79 3.06
C ALA A 605 -14.09 -13.50 2.73
N SER A 606 -14.70 -14.33 1.89
CA SER A 606 -16.11 -14.22 1.49
C SER A 606 -16.74 -15.59 1.40
N THR A 607 -17.83 -15.81 2.13
CA THR A 607 -18.49 -17.12 2.26
C THR A 607 -19.13 -17.58 0.95
N GLY A 608 -19.19 -18.90 0.76
CA GLY A 608 -19.78 -19.56 -0.40
C GLY A 608 -18.80 -20.53 -1.05
N GLU A 609 -19.29 -21.31 -2.02
CA GLU A 609 -18.50 -22.26 -2.79
C GLU A 609 -18.72 -22.02 -4.28
N ALA A 610 -17.66 -22.12 -5.06
CA ALA A 610 -17.75 -22.11 -6.52
C ALA A 610 -16.69 -22.99 -7.16
N GLU A 611 -17.03 -23.51 -8.33
CA GLU A 611 -16.12 -24.22 -9.22
C GLU A 611 -16.00 -23.50 -10.55
N GLY A 612 -14.80 -23.47 -11.11
CA GLY A 612 -14.53 -22.81 -12.39
C GLY A 612 -13.09 -22.98 -12.84
N ARG A 613 -12.82 -22.68 -14.11
CA ARG A 613 -11.45 -22.66 -14.63
C ARG A 613 -10.70 -21.46 -14.06
N ALA A 614 -9.47 -21.67 -13.63
CA ALA A 614 -8.58 -20.62 -13.17
C ALA A 614 -8.25 -19.65 -14.30
N HIS A 615 -8.29 -18.37 -13.99
CA HIS A 615 -7.69 -17.31 -14.79
C HIS A 615 -6.66 -16.60 -13.92
N VAL A 616 -5.39 -16.91 -14.13
CA VAL A 616 -4.27 -16.31 -13.40
C VAL A 616 -3.92 -14.98 -14.05
N ALA A 617 -4.17 -13.88 -13.33
CA ALA A 617 -3.95 -12.51 -13.79
C ALA A 617 -2.88 -11.81 -12.95
N GLU A 618 -1.89 -11.25 -13.65
CA GLU A 618 -0.78 -10.51 -13.03
C GLU A 618 -1.16 -9.08 -12.64
N ASN A 619 -2.09 -8.48 -13.39
CA ASN A 619 -2.53 -7.10 -13.20
C ASN A 619 -3.99 -6.92 -13.65
N ALA A 620 -4.57 -5.76 -13.37
CA ALA A 620 -5.97 -5.50 -13.69
C ALA A 620 -6.26 -5.56 -15.20
N ALA A 621 -5.27 -5.32 -16.07
CA ALA A 621 -5.46 -5.42 -17.52
C ALA A 621 -5.58 -6.88 -17.97
N THR A 622 -4.67 -7.77 -17.54
CA THR A 622 -4.78 -9.21 -17.82
C THR A 622 -5.97 -9.84 -17.11
N GLY A 623 -6.40 -9.29 -15.97
CA GLY A 623 -7.63 -9.67 -15.30
C GLY A 623 -8.90 -9.46 -16.15
N ARG A 624 -8.87 -8.62 -17.19
CA ARG A 624 -10.04 -8.40 -18.08
C ARG A 624 -10.28 -9.51 -19.07
N GLU A 625 -9.28 -10.34 -19.31
CA GLU A 625 -9.43 -11.54 -20.14
C GLU A 625 -10.25 -12.63 -19.42
N LEU A 626 -10.59 -12.42 -18.15
CA LEU A 626 -11.46 -13.28 -17.36
C LEU A 626 -12.83 -13.41 -18.03
N THR A 627 -13.20 -14.64 -18.34
CA THR A 627 -14.52 -14.98 -18.85
C THR A 627 -15.49 -15.33 -17.71
N PRO A 628 -16.79 -15.03 -17.86
CA PRO A 628 -17.79 -15.37 -16.86
C PRO A 628 -17.73 -16.83 -16.40
N GLY A 629 -17.75 -17.05 -15.09
CA GLY A 629 -17.71 -18.40 -14.49
C GLY A 629 -16.30 -18.93 -14.24
N GLN A 630 -15.25 -18.20 -14.64
CA GLN A 630 -13.88 -18.51 -14.24
C GLN A 630 -13.57 -18.02 -12.83
N ILE A 631 -12.53 -18.61 -12.23
CA ILE A 631 -12.01 -18.23 -10.92
C ILE A 631 -10.85 -17.28 -11.13
N LEU A 632 -10.97 -16.06 -10.64
CA LEU A 632 -9.91 -15.06 -10.71
C LEU A 632 -8.82 -15.42 -9.71
N VAL A 633 -7.61 -15.67 -10.19
CA VAL A 633 -6.42 -15.90 -9.37
C VAL A 633 -5.47 -14.74 -9.59
N ALA A 634 -5.20 -13.96 -8.56
CA ALA A 634 -4.33 -12.78 -8.67
C ALA A 634 -3.35 -12.69 -7.49
N ARG A 635 -2.28 -11.92 -7.64
CA ARG A 635 -1.36 -11.70 -6.52
C ARG A 635 -2.01 -10.85 -5.42
N PHE A 636 -2.67 -9.77 -5.81
CA PHE A 636 -3.41 -8.88 -4.93
C PHE A 636 -4.54 -8.24 -5.74
N THR A 637 -5.44 -7.52 -5.07
CA THR A 637 -6.45 -6.70 -5.74
C THR A 637 -6.55 -5.34 -5.06
N ASP A 638 -6.88 -4.33 -5.84
CA ASP A 638 -7.09 -2.96 -5.39
C ASP A 638 -8.39 -2.41 -6.02
N PRO A 639 -8.82 -1.17 -5.72
CA PRO A 639 -10.05 -0.66 -6.28
C PRO A 639 -10.13 -0.54 -7.81
N GLY A 640 -9.00 -0.55 -8.52
CA GLY A 640 -8.97 -0.66 -9.97
C GLY A 640 -9.37 -2.04 -10.50
N TRP A 641 -9.38 -3.07 -9.65
CA TRP A 641 -9.84 -4.43 -9.99
C TRP A 641 -11.32 -4.64 -9.73
N THR A 642 -11.95 -3.81 -8.88
CA THR A 642 -13.38 -3.87 -8.58
C THR A 642 -14.27 -4.07 -9.81
N PRO A 643 -13.96 -3.46 -10.96
CA PRO A 643 -14.74 -3.66 -12.16
C PRO A 643 -14.73 -5.11 -12.72
N ILE A 644 -13.71 -5.92 -12.41
CA ILE A 644 -13.52 -7.31 -12.88
C ILE A 644 -14.29 -8.31 -12.01
N PHE A 645 -14.44 -8.03 -10.72
CA PHE A 645 -14.99 -8.96 -9.74
C PHE A 645 -16.32 -9.61 -10.17
N PRO A 646 -17.31 -8.88 -10.71
CA PRO A 646 -18.60 -9.47 -11.07
C PRO A 646 -18.57 -10.60 -12.12
N LEU A 647 -17.47 -10.72 -12.87
CA LEU A 647 -17.25 -11.81 -13.83
C LEU A 647 -16.80 -13.11 -13.15
N ALA A 648 -16.17 -13.01 -11.98
CA ALA A 648 -15.53 -14.12 -11.30
C ALA A 648 -16.55 -15.00 -10.56
N ALA A 649 -16.44 -16.32 -10.74
CA ALA A 649 -17.16 -17.30 -9.93
C ALA A 649 -16.63 -17.38 -8.50
N ALA A 650 -15.30 -17.21 -8.33
CA ALA A 650 -14.64 -17.01 -7.05
C ALA A 650 -13.36 -16.18 -7.24
N VAL A 651 -12.85 -15.64 -6.15
CA VAL A 651 -11.60 -14.86 -6.12
C VAL A 651 -10.58 -15.53 -5.21
N VAL A 652 -9.37 -15.74 -5.72
CA VAL A 652 -8.21 -16.26 -4.99
C VAL A 652 -7.09 -15.23 -5.07
N THR A 653 -6.59 -14.77 -3.91
CA THR A 653 -5.44 -13.85 -3.89
C THR A 653 -4.27 -14.32 -3.02
N GLU A 654 -3.04 -14.02 -3.44
CA GLU A 654 -1.83 -14.32 -2.65
C GLU A 654 -1.63 -13.39 -1.46
N ILE A 655 -2.07 -12.14 -1.59
CA ILE A 655 -1.94 -11.09 -0.58
C ILE A 655 -3.35 -10.59 -0.25
N GLY A 656 -3.61 -10.40 1.04
CA GLY A 656 -4.86 -9.82 1.53
C GLY A 656 -5.30 -10.41 2.87
N GLY A 657 -5.82 -9.59 3.78
CA GLY A 657 -6.54 -10.01 4.97
C GLY A 657 -8.05 -10.06 4.76
N VAL A 658 -8.79 -10.51 5.78
CA VAL A 658 -10.28 -10.53 5.79
C VAL A 658 -10.88 -9.13 5.55
N LEU A 659 -10.14 -8.09 5.96
CA LEU A 659 -10.55 -6.70 5.84
C LEU A 659 -9.96 -6.02 4.60
N SER A 660 -9.25 -6.74 3.74
CA SER A 660 -8.66 -6.20 2.51
C SER A 660 -9.72 -5.72 1.53
N HIS A 661 -9.30 -4.88 0.58
CA HIS A 661 -10.16 -4.41 -0.50
C HIS A 661 -10.80 -5.57 -1.27
N GLY A 662 -10.00 -6.52 -1.74
CA GLY A 662 -10.49 -7.70 -2.46
C GLY A 662 -11.49 -8.52 -1.66
N ALA A 663 -11.22 -8.75 -0.37
CA ALA A 663 -12.15 -9.47 0.51
C ALA A 663 -13.49 -8.74 0.68
N ILE A 664 -13.50 -7.40 0.70
CA ILE A 664 -14.72 -6.61 0.81
C ILE A 664 -15.49 -6.62 -0.50
N VAL A 665 -14.83 -6.36 -1.61
CA VAL A 665 -15.47 -6.30 -2.92
C VAL A 665 -16.07 -7.65 -3.29
N ALA A 666 -15.37 -8.75 -3.02
CA ALA A 666 -15.93 -10.09 -3.18
C ALA A 666 -17.20 -10.28 -2.34
N ARG A 667 -17.20 -9.84 -1.08
CA ARG A 667 -18.39 -9.90 -0.21
C ARG A 667 -19.52 -9.00 -0.69
N GLU A 668 -19.21 -7.81 -1.18
CA GLU A 668 -20.17 -6.86 -1.72
C GLU A 668 -20.90 -7.44 -2.93
N PHE A 669 -20.19 -8.19 -3.78
CA PHE A 669 -20.76 -8.90 -4.92
C PHE A 669 -21.30 -10.30 -4.59
N GLY A 670 -21.14 -10.79 -3.37
CA GLY A 670 -21.57 -12.14 -2.96
C GLY A 670 -20.75 -13.27 -3.60
N ILE A 671 -19.50 -12.98 -3.97
CA ILE A 671 -18.59 -13.92 -4.63
C ILE A 671 -17.74 -14.63 -3.57
N PRO A 672 -17.64 -15.97 -3.58
CA PRO A 672 -16.72 -16.72 -2.72
C PRO A 672 -15.28 -16.23 -2.87
N ALA A 673 -14.56 -16.07 -1.76
CA ALA A 673 -13.18 -15.60 -1.83
C ALA A 673 -12.29 -16.18 -0.74
N VAL A 674 -11.08 -16.56 -1.15
CA VAL A 674 -9.98 -16.99 -0.29
C VAL A 674 -8.77 -16.10 -0.57
N VAL A 675 -8.29 -15.40 0.44
CA VAL A 675 -7.15 -14.47 0.33
C VAL A 675 -5.95 -15.02 1.08
N ASN A 676 -4.76 -14.44 0.87
CA ASN A 676 -3.52 -14.91 1.49
C ASN A 676 -3.20 -16.39 1.17
N VAL A 677 -3.52 -16.84 -0.05
CA VAL A 677 -3.18 -18.18 -0.55
C VAL A 677 -1.77 -18.16 -1.11
N GLN A 678 -0.83 -18.76 -0.41
CA GLN A 678 0.57 -18.60 -0.74
C GLN A 678 0.94 -19.18 -2.10
N LYS A 679 1.68 -18.38 -2.87
CA LYS A 679 2.18 -18.75 -4.20
C LYS A 679 1.04 -19.23 -5.13
N ALA A 680 -0.20 -18.78 -4.91
CA ALA A 680 -1.34 -19.18 -5.71
C ALA A 680 -1.10 -18.98 -7.21
N THR A 681 -0.52 -17.85 -7.61
CA THR A 681 -0.21 -17.52 -9.01
C THR A 681 0.94 -18.35 -9.59
N GLN A 682 1.75 -18.98 -8.74
CA GLN A 682 2.84 -19.88 -9.17
C GLN A 682 2.40 -21.35 -9.19
N GLN A 683 1.49 -21.74 -8.28
CA GLN A 683 1.04 -23.11 -8.11
C GLN A 683 -0.18 -23.45 -8.99
N ILE A 684 -1.04 -22.47 -9.24
CA ILE A 684 -2.21 -22.58 -10.11
C ILE A 684 -1.84 -22.06 -11.50
N ARG A 685 -2.27 -22.75 -12.55
CA ARG A 685 -2.11 -22.32 -13.94
C ARG A 685 -3.46 -21.90 -14.51
N SER A 686 -3.47 -20.90 -15.39
CA SER A 686 -4.68 -20.56 -16.15
C SER A 686 -5.19 -21.79 -16.90
N GLY A 687 -6.48 -22.08 -16.77
CA GLY A 687 -7.14 -23.27 -17.30
C GLY A 687 -7.41 -24.38 -16.28
N ASP A 688 -6.66 -24.43 -15.16
CA ASP A 688 -6.84 -25.44 -14.10
C ASP A 688 -8.29 -25.38 -13.57
N LEU A 689 -8.95 -26.51 -13.37
CA LEU A 689 -10.27 -26.53 -12.72
C LEU A 689 -10.09 -26.42 -11.21
N LEU A 690 -10.64 -25.37 -10.62
CA LEU A 690 -10.56 -25.13 -9.18
C LEU A 690 -11.92 -25.29 -8.52
N ARG A 691 -11.91 -25.77 -7.28
CA ARG A 691 -13.00 -25.63 -6.31
C ARG A 691 -12.53 -24.69 -5.20
N VAL A 692 -13.27 -23.62 -4.98
CA VAL A 692 -12.97 -22.62 -3.96
C VAL A 692 -14.06 -22.61 -2.91
N ASP A 693 -13.69 -22.92 -1.67
CA ASP A 693 -14.56 -22.77 -0.49
C ASP A 693 -14.09 -21.55 0.30
N GLY A 694 -14.81 -20.44 0.09
CA GLY A 694 -14.57 -19.17 0.76
C GLY A 694 -15.02 -19.15 2.23
N SER A 695 -15.68 -20.20 2.72
CA SER A 695 -16.10 -20.37 4.12
C SER A 695 -15.01 -21.06 4.95
N SER A 696 -14.38 -22.11 4.42
CA SER A 696 -13.28 -22.81 5.09
C SER A 696 -11.89 -22.29 4.72
N GLY A 697 -11.77 -21.47 3.66
CA GLY A 697 -10.50 -20.91 3.21
C GLY A 697 -9.66 -21.89 2.38
N GLN A 698 -10.31 -22.80 1.66
CA GLN A 698 -9.65 -23.85 0.88
C GLN A 698 -9.80 -23.62 -0.63
N VAL A 699 -8.73 -23.88 -1.36
CA VAL A 699 -8.69 -23.85 -2.83
C VAL A 699 -8.13 -25.19 -3.31
N THR A 700 -8.98 -26.02 -3.89
CA THR A 700 -8.61 -27.36 -4.37
C THR A 700 -8.47 -27.34 -5.88
N ILE A 701 -7.34 -27.81 -6.39
CA ILE A 701 -7.14 -28.05 -7.83
C ILE A 701 -7.78 -29.39 -8.17
N VAL A 702 -8.95 -29.35 -8.80
CA VAL A 702 -9.76 -30.52 -9.15
C VAL A 702 -9.21 -31.20 -10.41
N GLU A 703 -8.73 -30.41 -11.38
CA GLU A 703 -8.16 -30.89 -12.64
C GLU A 703 -7.08 -29.90 -13.11
N ARG A 704 -5.99 -30.39 -13.71
CA ARG A 704 -4.97 -29.54 -14.34
C ARG A 704 -5.32 -29.24 -15.79
N ALA A 705 -4.94 -28.06 -16.26
CA ALA A 705 -5.13 -27.58 -17.62
C ALA A 705 -4.45 -28.43 -18.69
#